data_AF-A0A954A7I5-F1
#
_entry.id   AF-A0A954A7I5-F1
#
_cell.length_a   1.000
_cell.length_b   1.000
_cell.length_c   1.000
_cell.angle_alpha   90.00
_cell.angle_beta   90.00
_cell.angle_gamma   90.00
#
_symmetry.space_group_name_H-M   'P 1'
#
loop_
_entity.id
_entity.type
_entity.pdbx_description
1 polymer ?
#
loop_
_entity_poly.entity_id
_entity_poly.type
_entity_poly.pdbx_seq_one_letter_code
_entity_poly.pdbx_strand_id
1 'polypeptide(L)'
;MLTSRPTWRIGLALVAFSVLSGSVRAAEALRFQLSPGLTISFEDSTQFEFTVQLPSEGAPVTVTQEIRQSTRGELTVLEASGGIPTLLRIAFDPQCSATVVSMGQTQSQPFALAGKTVAVRVQGDAITEVSSESGPVAIDELTRGVLQNVALYRRELYPDRPIDIGQDWVADLSRDGEPFQPRLELHVDRFEERVGRRIALISGTGRWTGSQDGLDMTGTLTGSMTVDVATGLAIESRLVGPLELKGAANSGAAGLTGKGLVQTRSRVTIGGTGVGTPGETPRPTGGAVLPGIGTRGIATSFDGVYSGDGLTMSVTGRSITLELGAMRFGGEVTATDDGGFRGTFAADGSSFPFDARVGPENATFTTGSRTYALIRRGSPSVGPIAGPPNPLGGDKPMGGIVAPRPADPPRTDGGSVGQRPPGWTTYRHRLGASFAHPDDWRVEETATGLRLVPPSGSEMEMITAQGVPSDGETDPRSTGVTRYLDEAMRQLLPQIRRTGAPEPLPAQGGSGALYRYSGSLPNGQPIVCEVLVTIQNGVALSISIAGSEEAVRARSDVLRTMFRTLTYAPTSDPTGASPGGATGAPVTDDLRLIGMFAGEALAGGGDAGVYVNTQLVYVLNADGTCFNGARSSFSASKRDHNGNLEWTANGETGGSVSRGRWTASQGFISIQWNDGQRTYLAYGFEPDGSLVLRHPTTRKLINFYTRVR
;
A
#
# COMPACT_ATOMS: atom_id res chain seq x y z
N MET A 1 82.74 26.88 19.00
CA MET A 1 82.54 26.27 17.67
C MET A 1 81.23 26.78 17.08
N LEU A 2 81.25 27.12 15.79
CA LEU A 2 80.26 26.79 14.74
C LEU A 2 78.77 27.01 15.11
N THR A 3 78.18 28.17 14.79
CA THR A 3 77.53 28.57 13.49
C THR A 3 76.13 27.96 13.29
N SER A 4 75.07 28.71 12.92
CA SER A 4 75.01 30.04 12.27
C SER A 4 73.83 30.93 12.73
N ARG A 5 73.81 32.19 12.26
CA ARG A 5 72.69 33.18 12.24
C ARG A 5 72.33 33.46 10.74
N PRO A 6 71.46 34.42 10.29
CA PRO A 6 70.72 35.49 11.00
C PRO A 6 69.28 35.87 10.50
N THR A 7 68.77 36.99 11.05
CA THR A 7 67.56 37.80 10.64
C THR A 7 66.19 37.23 11.04
N TRP A 8 65.09 38.00 11.20
CA TRP A 8 64.82 39.47 11.20
C TRP A 8 64.39 39.91 12.62
N ARG A 9 64.78 41.09 13.17
CA ARG A 9 64.33 42.49 12.95
C ARG A 9 62.85 42.81 13.31
N ILE A 10 62.68 43.64 14.37
CA ILE A 10 61.80 44.85 14.53
C ILE A 10 60.28 44.71 14.22
N GLY A 11 59.32 45.28 14.97
CA GLY A 11 59.35 46.08 16.21
C GLY A 11 58.36 47.28 16.23
N LEU A 12 57.56 47.39 17.31
CA LEU A 12 56.86 48.58 17.87
C LEU A 12 55.85 49.42 17.01
N ALA A 13 54.53 49.25 17.28
CA ALA A 13 53.44 50.27 17.32
C ALA A 13 52.12 49.51 17.64
N LEU A 14 51.43 49.68 18.78
CA LEU A 14 50.57 50.79 19.27
C LEU A 14 49.33 51.12 18.41
N VAL A 15 48.18 51.36 19.09
CA VAL A 15 46.86 51.80 18.58
C VAL A 15 45.98 50.72 17.88
N ALA A 16 45.28 49.91 18.68
CA ALA A 16 43.97 49.30 18.35
C ALA A 16 43.29 48.68 19.60
N PHE A 17 42.91 49.48 20.60
CA PHE A 17 42.22 48.95 21.81
C PHE A 17 40.70 48.84 21.60
N SER A 18 40.29 48.06 20.61
CA SER A 18 38.90 47.69 20.29
C SER A 18 38.88 46.55 19.26
N VAL A 19 37.78 45.79 19.19
CA VAL A 19 37.58 44.68 18.23
C VAL A 19 38.59 43.52 18.37
N LEU A 20 38.57 42.84 19.52
CA LEU A 20 38.96 41.41 19.58
C LEU A 20 38.24 40.60 20.67
N SER A 21 37.24 41.17 21.34
CA SER A 21 36.18 40.40 22.01
C SER A 21 35.26 39.76 20.96
N GLY A 22 35.83 38.89 20.13
CA GLY A 22 35.09 38.04 19.21
C GLY A 22 34.17 37.16 20.04
N SER A 23 32.91 37.55 20.14
CA SER A 23 31.90 36.79 20.87
C SER A 23 31.73 35.46 20.16
N VAL A 24 32.33 34.40 20.70
CA VAL A 24 32.10 33.03 20.25
C VAL A 24 30.61 32.78 20.41
N ARG A 25 29.88 32.88 19.29
CA ARG A 25 28.44 32.62 19.28
C ARG A 25 28.28 31.14 19.63
N ALA A 26 27.45 30.86 20.63
CA ALA A 26 27.10 29.48 20.92
C ALA A 26 26.35 28.93 19.70
N ALA A 27 26.70 27.73 19.26
CA ALA A 27 25.94 27.02 18.25
C ALA A 27 24.50 26.83 18.77
N GLU A 28 23.52 27.16 17.94
CA GLU A 28 22.11 27.23 18.33
C GLU A 28 21.49 25.83 18.22
N ALA A 29 20.70 25.42 19.22
CA ALA A 29 20.06 24.12 19.23
C ALA A 29 18.71 24.16 18.47
N LEU A 30 18.76 24.14 17.13
CA LEU A 30 17.57 23.97 16.29
C LEU A 30 16.90 22.63 16.62
N ARG A 31 15.74 22.69 17.29
CA ARG A 31 14.95 21.51 17.66
C ARG A 31 13.47 21.85 17.68
N PHE A 32 12.64 20.91 17.26
CA PHE A 32 11.19 21.03 17.42
C PHE A 32 10.80 20.93 18.91
N GLN A 33 10.13 21.96 19.43
CA GLN A 33 9.73 22.07 20.83
C GLN A 33 8.46 22.91 20.97
N LEU A 34 7.29 22.27 20.97
CA LEU A 34 6.01 22.92 21.27
C LEU A 34 5.64 22.74 22.74
N SER A 35 4.85 23.66 23.27
CA SER A 35 4.34 23.65 24.65
C SER A 35 2.80 23.75 24.65
N PRO A 36 2.10 23.18 25.64
CA PRO A 36 0.66 23.36 25.79
C PRO A 36 0.27 24.85 25.86
N GLY A 37 -0.85 25.21 25.24
CA GLY A 37 -1.32 26.59 25.11
C GLY A 37 -0.70 27.38 23.95
N LEU A 38 0.35 26.87 23.29
CA LEU A 38 0.89 27.48 22.08
C LEU A 38 -0.16 27.47 20.97
N THR A 39 -0.31 28.59 20.28
CA THR A 39 -1.28 28.76 19.18
C THR A 39 -0.54 29.11 17.90
N ILE A 40 -0.94 28.52 16.77
CA ILE A 40 -0.20 28.56 15.51
C ILE A 40 -1.20 28.76 14.36
N SER A 41 -1.30 29.97 13.83
CA SER A 41 -2.12 30.24 12.63
C SER A 41 -1.32 29.87 11.38
N PHE A 42 -1.80 28.97 10.53
CA PHE A 42 -1.09 28.46 9.35
C PHE A 42 -1.83 28.74 8.03
N GLU A 43 -1.11 28.80 6.91
CA GLU A 43 -1.66 28.93 5.54
C GLU A 43 -0.68 28.35 4.51
N ASP A 44 -0.84 27.06 4.22
CA ASP A 44 -0.01 26.33 3.27
C ASP A 44 -0.60 26.37 1.86
N SER A 45 0.28 26.42 0.85
CA SER A 45 -0.06 26.52 -0.57
C SER A 45 0.93 25.73 -1.41
N THR A 46 0.51 24.56 -1.90
CA THR A 46 1.31 23.73 -2.81
C THR A 46 0.75 23.79 -4.23
N GLN A 47 1.63 23.98 -5.20
CA GLN A 47 1.33 24.03 -6.62
C GLN A 47 2.23 23.02 -7.35
N PHE A 48 1.61 22.01 -7.96
CA PHE A 48 2.26 21.14 -8.93
C PHE A 48 1.78 21.56 -10.33
N GLU A 49 2.69 21.94 -11.21
CA GLU A 49 2.39 22.13 -12.63
C GLU A 49 3.22 21.10 -13.39
N PHE A 50 2.61 20.19 -14.15
CA PHE A 50 3.34 19.21 -14.92
C PHE A 50 2.70 18.95 -16.28
N THR A 51 3.56 18.82 -17.28
CA THR A 51 3.18 18.52 -18.66
C THR A 51 3.57 17.10 -18.99
N VAL A 52 2.55 16.27 -19.23
CA VAL A 52 2.65 14.85 -19.59
C VAL A 52 2.61 14.71 -21.11
N GLN A 53 3.44 13.85 -21.67
CA GLN A 53 3.25 13.34 -23.03
C GLN A 53 2.58 11.97 -22.97
N LEU A 54 1.32 11.92 -23.41
CA LEU A 54 0.59 10.67 -23.62
C LEU A 54 0.89 10.16 -25.03
N PRO A 55 1.39 8.92 -25.20
CA PRO A 55 1.51 8.33 -26.53
C PRO A 55 0.10 8.05 -27.10
N SER A 56 -0.08 8.35 -28.39
CA SER A 56 -1.24 7.95 -29.18
C SER A 56 -0.75 7.23 -30.44
N GLU A 57 -1.64 6.64 -31.23
CA GLU A 57 -1.29 6.04 -32.53
C GLU A 57 -0.93 7.09 -33.61
N GLY A 58 -0.92 8.38 -33.27
CA GLY A 58 -0.45 9.47 -34.12
C GLY A 58 0.67 10.28 -33.44
N ALA A 59 0.52 11.60 -33.38
CA ALA A 59 1.41 12.45 -32.59
C ALA A 59 1.17 12.25 -31.08
N PRO A 60 2.22 12.37 -30.22
CA PRO A 60 2.02 12.34 -28.77
C PRO A 60 1.14 13.51 -28.32
N VAL A 61 0.15 13.21 -27.48
CA VAL A 61 -0.80 14.18 -26.94
C VAL A 61 -0.21 14.79 -25.68
N THR A 62 0.17 16.05 -25.75
CA THR A 62 0.68 16.82 -24.62
C THR A 62 -0.47 17.29 -23.74
N VAL A 63 -0.51 16.84 -22.49
CA VAL A 63 -1.50 17.25 -21.48
C VAL A 63 -0.79 17.96 -20.34
N THR A 64 -1.03 19.27 -20.20
CA THR A 64 -0.62 20.02 -19.00
C THR A 64 -1.70 19.89 -17.93
N GLN A 65 -1.27 19.49 -16.74
CA GLN A 65 -2.09 19.41 -15.54
C GLN A 65 -1.50 20.32 -14.46
N GLU A 66 -2.35 21.10 -13.82
CA GLU A 66 -1.99 21.93 -12.66
C GLU A 66 -2.81 21.47 -11.45
N ILE A 67 -2.17 21.29 -10.31
CA ILE A 67 -2.78 20.96 -9.02
C ILE A 67 -2.39 22.06 -8.03
N ARG A 68 -3.35 22.87 -7.60
CA ARG A 68 -3.19 23.85 -6.52
C ARG A 68 -3.92 23.34 -5.28
N GLN A 69 -3.22 23.21 -4.16
CA GLN A 69 -3.81 22.91 -2.86
C GLN A 69 -3.52 24.06 -1.90
N SER A 70 -4.56 24.53 -1.20
CA SER A 70 -4.40 25.50 -0.11
C SER A 70 -5.12 25.03 1.15
N THR A 71 -4.40 25.05 2.27
CA THR A 71 -4.87 24.60 3.58
C THR A 71 -4.43 25.60 4.64
N ARG A 72 -5.40 26.28 5.28
CA ARG A 72 -5.13 27.33 6.27
C ARG A 72 -6.04 27.20 7.48
N GLY A 73 -5.61 27.73 8.62
CA GLY A 73 -6.34 27.58 9.88
C GLY A 73 -5.54 28.00 11.10
N GLU A 74 -5.94 27.48 12.25
CA GLU A 74 -5.26 27.67 13.53
C GLU A 74 -5.11 26.34 14.27
N LEU A 75 -3.91 26.05 14.75
CA LEU A 75 -3.57 24.91 15.59
C LEU A 75 -3.30 25.39 17.02
N THR A 76 -4.02 24.86 18.01
CA THR A 76 -3.72 25.01 19.44
C THR A 76 -3.12 23.71 19.97
N VAL A 77 -1.98 23.78 20.65
CA VAL A 77 -1.38 22.62 21.34
C VAL A 77 -2.09 22.42 22.67
N LEU A 78 -2.78 21.29 22.84
CA LEU A 78 -3.53 20.98 24.07
C LEU A 78 -2.69 20.13 25.04
N GLU A 79 -2.03 19.09 24.53
CA GLU A 79 -1.12 18.22 25.28
C GLU A 79 0.20 18.10 24.50
N ALA A 80 1.33 18.11 25.20
CA ALA A 80 2.64 17.81 24.62
C ALA A 80 3.54 17.11 25.64
N SER A 81 4.41 16.21 25.16
CA SER A 81 5.38 15.47 25.95
C SER A 81 6.77 15.60 25.34
N GLY A 82 7.76 16.01 26.12
CA GLY A 82 9.14 16.22 25.63
C GLY A 82 9.30 17.30 24.54
N GLY A 83 8.29 18.15 24.32
CA GLY A 83 8.24 19.12 23.22
C GLY A 83 7.46 18.64 21.99
N ILE A 84 7.01 17.39 21.96
CA ILE A 84 6.23 16.79 20.86
C ILE A 84 4.73 16.85 21.24
N PRO A 85 3.83 17.36 20.38
CA PRO A 85 2.41 17.40 20.68
C PRO A 85 1.81 15.98 20.71
N THR A 86 0.96 15.71 21.70
CA THR A 86 0.19 14.46 21.82
C THR A 86 -1.31 14.66 21.63
N LEU A 87 -1.80 15.90 21.83
CA LEU A 87 -3.16 16.32 21.48
C LEU A 87 -3.14 17.74 20.95
N LEU A 88 -3.76 17.93 19.80
CA LEU A 88 -3.93 19.21 19.13
C LEU A 88 -5.40 19.53 18.94
N ARG A 89 -5.74 20.81 18.86
CA ARG A 89 -7.01 21.30 18.30
C ARG A 89 -6.68 22.08 17.04
N ILE A 90 -7.25 21.71 15.90
CA ILE A 90 -7.01 22.35 14.61
C ILE A 90 -8.34 22.87 14.06
N ALA A 91 -8.45 24.20 13.92
CA ALA A 91 -9.57 24.90 13.31
C ALA A 91 -9.20 25.28 11.87
N PHE A 92 -9.80 24.60 10.89
CA PHE A 92 -9.56 24.87 9.47
C PHE A 92 -10.49 25.95 8.93
N ASP A 93 -9.96 26.81 8.06
CA ASP A 93 -10.72 27.86 7.39
C ASP A 93 -11.69 27.28 6.33
N PRO A 94 -12.88 27.87 6.11
CA PRO A 94 -13.81 27.47 5.04
C PRO A 94 -13.25 27.48 3.60
N GLN A 95 -12.16 28.20 3.33
CA GLN A 95 -11.55 28.29 1.99
C GLN A 95 -10.49 27.20 1.71
N CYS A 96 -10.21 26.30 2.67
CA CYS A 96 -9.37 25.13 2.44
C CYS A 96 -9.88 24.29 1.26
N SER A 97 -9.06 24.12 0.24
CA SER A 97 -9.49 23.52 -1.03
C SER A 97 -8.32 22.99 -1.86
N ALA A 98 -8.62 22.03 -2.73
CA ALA A 98 -7.74 21.65 -3.83
C ALA A 98 -8.42 22.00 -5.16
N THR A 99 -7.65 22.44 -6.15
CA THR A 99 -8.12 22.78 -7.49
C THR A 99 -7.20 22.12 -8.49
N VAL A 100 -7.78 21.34 -9.40
CA VAL A 100 -7.05 20.68 -10.49
C VAL A 100 -7.52 21.25 -11.81
N VAL A 101 -6.58 21.82 -12.56
CA VAL A 101 -6.77 22.22 -13.96
C VAL A 101 -6.20 21.11 -14.83
N SER A 102 -7.00 20.56 -15.75
CA SER A 102 -6.53 19.60 -16.75
C SER A 102 -7.32 19.77 -18.04
N MET A 103 -6.63 19.75 -19.19
CA MET A 103 -7.22 20.03 -20.51
C MET A 103 -8.04 21.35 -20.55
N GLY A 104 -7.64 22.36 -19.78
CA GLY A 104 -8.34 23.64 -19.63
C GLY A 104 -9.59 23.62 -18.74
N GLN A 105 -10.06 22.45 -18.30
CA GLN A 105 -11.15 22.32 -17.33
C GLN A 105 -10.62 22.49 -15.91
N THR A 106 -11.34 23.25 -15.08
CA THR A 106 -10.98 23.50 -13.67
C THR A 106 -11.94 22.78 -12.74
N GLN A 107 -11.45 21.77 -12.03
CA GLN A 107 -12.20 21.02 -11.01
C GLN A 107 -11.75 21.45 -9.61
N SER A 108 -12.64 22.06 -8.83
CA SER A 108 -12.42 22.23 -7.39
C SER A 108 -12.83 20.96 -6.63
N GLN A 109 -12.05 20.60 -5.62
CA GLN A 109 -12.34 19.57 -4.64
C GLN A 109 -12.37 20.24 -3.26
N PRO A 110 -13.49 20.17 -2.51
CA PRO A 110 -13.54 20.64 -1.14
C PRO A 110 -12.54 19.88 -0.26
N PHE A 111 -11.89 20.55 0.68
CA PHE A 111 -11.17 19.85 1.73
C PHE A 111 -12.16 19.35 2.79
N ALA A 112 -12.10 18.07 3.17
CA ALA A 112 -13.13 17.44 4.01
C ALA A 112 -13.31 18.08 5.41
N LEU A 113 -12.30 18.83 5.88
CA LEU A 113 -12.35 19.57 7.15
C LEU A 113 -12.46 21.09 6.99
N ALA A 114 -12.66 21.63 5.79
CA ALA A 114 -12.83 23.07 5.58
C ALA A 114 -13.94 23.64 6.48
N GLY A 115 -13.63 24.71 7.20
CA GLY A 115 -14.54 25.36 8.16
C GLY A 115 -14.83 24.56 9.44
N LYS A 116 -14.13 23.44 9.70
CA LYS A 116 -14.35 22.57 10.87
C LYS A 116 -13.21 22.71 11.87
N THR A 117 -13.56 22.57 13.15
CA THR A 117 -12.58 22.38 14.24
C THR A 117 -12.54 20.91 14.63
N VAL A 118 -11.35 20.33 14.70
CA VAL A 118 -11.10 18.95 15.13
C VAL A 118 -10.07 18.88 16.24
N ALA A 119 -10.24 17.92 17.14
CA ALA A 119 -9.16 17.44 18.00
C ALA A 119 -8.42 16.30 17.28
N VAL A 120 -7.09 16.29 17.37
CA VAL A 120 -6.22 15.28 16.74
C VAL A 120 -5.29 14.72 17.81
N ARG A 121 -5.36 13.41 18.04
CA ARG A 121 -4.46 12.70 18.97
C ARG A 121 -3.32 12.07 18.19
N VAL A 122 -2.11 12.27 18.71
CA VAL A 122 -0.83 11.88 18.08
C VAL A 122 -0.09 10.91 19.00
N GLN A 123 0.48 9.86 18.41
CA GLN A 123 1.36 8.92 19.10
C GLN A 123 2.54 8.56 18.18
N GLY A 124 3.70 9.16 18.44
CA GLY A 124 4.81 9.16 17.49
C GLY A 124 4.38 9.78 16.16
N ASP A 125 4.75 9.14 15.05
CA ASP A 125 4.41 9.55 13.69
C ASP A 125 2.98 9.17 13.22
N ALA A 126 2.13 8.68 14.13
CA ALA A 126 0.78 8.22 13.81
C ALA A 126 -0.31 9.13 14.42
N ILE A 127 -1.32 9.45 13.61
CA ILE A 127 -2.60 9.99 14.09
C ILE A 127 -3.47 8.82 14.52
N THR A 128 -3.74 8.72 15.82
CA THR A 128 -4.50 7.63 16.44
C THR A 128 -5.99 7.93 16.56
N GLU A 129 -6.35 9.20 16.72
CA GLU A 129 -7.74 9.66 16.85
C GLU A 129 -7.93 11.00 16.16
N VAL A 130 -9.08 11.20 15.50
CA VAL A 130 -9.59 12.50 15.08
C VAL A 130 -11.05 12.61 15.50
N SER A 131 -11.38 13.67 16.21
CA SER A 131 -12.73 13.92 16.73
C SER A 131 -13.10 15.40 16.57
N SER A 132 -14.39 15.69 16.72
CA SER A 132 -14.99 17.02 16.68
C SER A 132 -15.87 17.21 17.93
N GLU A 133 -16.46 18.39 18.10
CA GLU A 133 -17.45 18.62 19.17
C GLU A 133 -18.64 17.65 19.09
N SER A 134 -18.95 17.13 17.90
CA SER A 134 -19.98 16.11 17.64
C SER A 134 -19.50 14.66 17.79
N GLY A 135 -18.25 14.42 18.22
CA GLY A 135 -17.65 13.09 18.34
C GLY A 135 -16.66 12.72 17.21
N PRO A 136 -16.27 11.43 17.10
CA PRO A 136 -15.23 10.96 16.17
C PRO A 136 -15.52 11.29 14.70
N VAL A 137 -14.48 11.67 13.95
CA VAL A 137 -14.57 12.05 12.55
C VAL A 137 -13.89 10.99 11.68
N ALA A 138 -14.66 10.37 10.78
CA ALA A 138 -14.08 9.57 9.72
C ALA A 138 -13.37 10.49 8.71
N ILE A 139 -12.12 10.18 8.41
CA ILE A 139 -11.29 10.90 7.43
C ILE A 139 -10.82 9.94 6.35
N ASP A 140 -10.76 10.43 5.11
CA ASP A 140 -10.04 9.75 4.02
C ASP A 140 -8.52 9.92 4.17
N GLU A 141 -7.76 9.19 3.36
CA GLU A 141 -6.29 9.15 3.48
C GLU A 141 -5.61 10.44 2.99
N LEU A 142 -6.24 11.18 2.06
CA LEU A 142 -5.79 12.52 1.67
C LEU A 142 -5.91 13.50 2.85
N THR A 143 -7.03 13.45 3.57
CA THR A 143 -7.28 14.23 4.77
C THR A 143 -6.36 13.81 5.91
N ARG A 144 -6.06 12.50 6.04
CA ARG A 144 -5.03 12.01 6.97
C ARG A 144 -3.66 12.59 6.64
N GLY A 145 -3.23 12.56 5.38
CA GLY A 145 -1.96 13.14 4.94
C GLY A 145 -1.85 14.65 5.24
N VAL A 146 -2.92 15.42 5.00
CA VAL A 146 -2.97 16.84 5.37
C VAL A 146 -2.87 17.02 6.89
N LEU A 147 -3.65 16.26 7.67
CA LEU A 147 -3.55 16.33 9.14
C LEU A 147 -2.17 15.91 9.63
N GLN A 148 -1.52 14.91 9.03
CA GLN A 148 -0.15 14.49 9.38
C GLN A 148 0.83 15.62 9.10
N ASN A 149 0.73 16.32 7.97
CA ASN A 149 1.63 17.44 7.66
C ASN A 149 1.47 18.63 8.64
N VAL A 150 0.24 18.91 9.09
CA VAL A 150 -0.06 20.02 10.02
C VAL A 150 0.20 19.64 11.49
N ALA A 151 0.02 18.36 11.87
CA ALA A 151 0.18 17.88 13.24
C ALA A 151 1.59 17.34 13.56
N LEU A 152 2.24 16.69 12.59
CA LEU A 152 3.48 15.95 12.75
C LEU A 152 4.63 16.70 12.08
N TYR A 153 5.14 17.73 12.75
CA TYR A 153 6.41 18.32 12.38
C TYR A 153 7.51 17.28 12.59
N ARG A 154 8.13 16.87 11.48
CA ARG A 154 9.11 15.79 11.43
C ARG A 154 10.38 16.17 12.20
N ARG A 155 10.76 15.37 13.20
CA ARG A 155 11.95 15.61 14.01
C ARG A 155 13.23 15.49 13.17
N GLU A 156 13.15 14.70 12.11
CA GLU A 156 14.19 14.36 11.15
C GLU A 156 14.62 15.57 10.30
N LEU A 157 13.81 16.65 10.29
CA LEU A 157 14.15 17.93 9.67
C LEU A 157 15.29 18.65 10.40
N TYR A 158 15.48 18.38 11.69
CA TYR A 158 16.37 19.13 12.58
C TYR A 158 17.68 18.38 12.84
N PRO A 159 18.81 19.08 13.02
CA PRO A 159 20.07 18.43 13.36
C PRO A 159 20.00 17.79 14.77
N ASP A 160 20.69 16.68 14.94
CA ASP A 160 20.85 15.97 16.22
C ASP A 160 21.72 16.71 17.24
N ARG A 161 22.45 17.73 16.76
CA ARG A 161 23.45 18.53 17.47
C ARG A 161 23.19 20.04 17.27
N PRO A 162 23.64 20.90 18.20
CA PRO A 162 23.65 22.35 17.96
C PRO A 162 24.45 22.71 16.71
N ILE A 163 23.98 23.73 15.99
CA ILE A 163 24.48 24.10 14.65
C ILE A 163 24.86 25.59 14.61
N ASP A 164 25.93 25.92 13.89
CA ASP A 164 26.43 27.29 13.73
C ASP A 164 26.24 27.80 12.29
N ILE A 165 26.41 29.10 12.08
CA ILE A 165 26.31 29.75 10.77
C ILE A 165 27.32 29.12 9.79
N GLY A 166 26.86 28.82 8.58
CA GLY A 166 27.68 28.21 7.54
C GLY A 166 27.85 26.69 7.65
N GLN A 167 27.11 26.02 8.55
CA GLN A 167 27.12 24.56 8.67
C GLN A 167 25.97 23.91 7.91
N ASP A 168 26.27 22.76 7.30
CA ASP A 168 25.31 21.89 6.61
C ASP A 168 24.81 20.75 7.50
N TRP A 169 23.59 20.29 7.23
CA TRP A 169 23.10 18.97 7.65
C TRP A 169 22.21 18.33 6.58
N VAL A 170 21.92 17.05 6.77
CA VAL A 170 21.00 16.29 5.90
C VAL A 170 19.83 15.82 6.75
N ALA A 171 18.63 16.20 6.33
CA ALA A 171 17.38 15.68 6.86
C ALA A 171 16.85 14.60 5.90
N ASP A 172 16.80 13.35 6.35
CA ASP A 172 16.16 12.26 5.62
C ASP A 172 14.71 12.15 6.08
N LEU A 173 13.77 12.37 5.17
CA LEU A 173 12.33 12.37 5.43
C LEU A 173 11.65 11.14 4.79
N SER A 174 12.40 10.10 4.44
CA SER A 174 11.85 8.79 4.08
C SER A 174 11.15 8.13 5.28
N ARG A 175 10.26 7.18 5.01
CA ARG A 175 9.64 6.28 5.99
C ARG A 175 9.44 4.90 5.35
N ASP A 176 9.45 3.85 6.17
CA ASP A 176 9.22 2.49 5.69
C ASP A 176 7.80 2.36 5.08
N GLY A 177 7.74 1.91 3.83
CA GLY A 177 6.49 1.71 3.08
C GLY A 177 5.94 2.94 2.36
N GLU A 178 6.47 4.15 2.58
CA GLU A 178 6.10 5.31 1.76
C GLU A 178 6.74 5.19 0.35
N PRO A 179 6.01 5.50 -0.74
CA PRO A 179 6.54 5.37 -2.09
C PRO A 179 7.65 6.38 -2.41
N PHE A 180 7.73 7.50 -1.70
CA PHE A 180 8.72 8.57 -1.92
C PHE A 180 9.72 8.68 -0.77
N GLN A 181 10.99 8.88 -1.14
CA GLN A 181 12.09 9.10 -0.21
C GLN A 181 12.65 10.53 -0.37
N PRO A 182 12.02 11.53 0.28
CA PRO A 182 12.52 12.90 0.28
C PRO A 182 13.72 13.07 1.21
N ARG A 183 14.78 13.72 0.71
CA ARG A 183 16.01 14.01 1.44
C ARG A 183 16.42 15.46 1.19
N LEU A 184 16.61 16.22 2.26
CA LEU A 184 16.95 17.65 2.23
C LEU A 184 18.40 17.86 2.65
N GLU A 185 19.19 18.49 1.78
CA GLU A 185 20.46 19.13 2.13
C GLU A 185 20.14 20.55 2.60
N LEU A 186 20.52 20.91 3.84
CA LEU A 186 20.12 22.16 4.51
C LEU A 186 21.35 22.89 5.07
N HIS A 187 21.35 24.22 4.98
CA HIS A 187 22.48 25.10 5.31
C HIS A 187 22.03 26.31 6.15
N VAL A 188 22.72 26.63 7.25
CA VAL A 188 22.36 27.80 8.09
C VAL A 188 23.00 29.08 7.54
N ASP A 189 22.22 29.88 6.80
CA ASP A 189 22.67 31.16 6.21
C ASP A 189 23.06 32.19 7.28
N ARG A 190 22.21 32.38 8.30
CA ARG A 190 22.45 33.26 9.47
C ARG A 190 21.40 33.07 10.56
N PHE A 191 21.69 33.61 11.75
CA PHE A 191 20.68 33.86 12.80
C PHE A 191 20.47 35.36 13.02
N GLU A 192 19.21 35.80 13.15
CA GLU A 192 18.82 37.19 13.42
C GLU A 192 17.72 37.28 14.50
N GLU A 193 17.34 38.50 14.87
CA GLU A 193 16.19 38.78 15.74
C GLU A 193 15.07 39.41 14.90
N ARG A 194 13.84 38.88 15.00
CA ARG A 194 12.68 39.37 14.26
C ARG A 194 11.46 39.41 15.17
N VAL A 195 10.92 40.60 15.43
CA VAL A 195 9.77 40.84 16.36
C VAL A 195 10.01 40.21 17.74
N GLY A 196 11.22 40.38 18.28
CA GLY A 196 11.61 39.84 19.59
C GLY A 196 11.77 38.32 19.65
N ARG A 197 11.87 37.64 18.50
CA ARG A 197 12.13 36.20 18.40
C ARG A 197 13.44 35.93 17.67
N ARG A 198 14.23 35.03 18.26
CA ARG A 198 15.47 34.48 17.69
C ARG A 198 15.12 33.55 16.53
N ILE A 199 15.59 33.88 15.33
CA ILE A 199 15.25 33.14 14.10
C ILE A 199 16.50 32.75 13.31
N ALA A 200 16.46 31.58 12.68
CA ALA A 200 17.46 31.08 11.74
C ALA A 200 16.94 31.25 10.31
N LEU A 201 17.77 31.79 9.42
CA LEU A 201 17.56 31.73 7.98
C LEU A 201 18.39 30.55 7.46
N ILE A 202 17.74 29.67 6.71
CA ILE A 202 18.29 28.40 6.25
C ILE A 202 18.00 28.28 4.76
N SER A 203 19.02 28.02 3.95
CA SER A 203 18.86 27.64 2.55
C SER A 203 18.89 26.12 2.39
N GLY A 204 18.36 25.58 1.29
CA GLY A 204 18.29 24.13 1.12
C GLY A 204 17.99 23.62 -0.28
N THR A 205 18.36 22.36 -0.49
CA THR A 205 18.07 21.56 -1.68
C THR A 205 17.47 20.22 -1.26
N GLY A 206 16.17 20.06 -1.45
CA GLY A 206 15.49 18.77 -1.39
C GLY A 206 15.66 18.01 -2.68
N ARG A 207 15.93 16.71 -2.60
CA ARG A 207 15.71 15.75 -3.70
C ARG A 207 14.74 14.68 -3.20
N TRP A 208 13.88 14.19 -4.08
CA TRP A 208 13.08 13.00 -3.80
C TRP A 208 13.07 12.09 -5.01
N THR A 209 13.05 10.80 -4.73
CA THR A 209 12.84 9.73 -5.70
C THR A 209 11.84 8.75 -5.12
N GLY A 210 10.98 8.21 -5.95
CA GLY A 210 10.02 7.20 -5.54
C GLY A 210 9.20 6.68 -6.69
N SER A 211 8.50 5.57 -6.48
CA SER A 211 7.67 4.92 -7.50
C SER A 211 6.29 4.63 -6.93
N GLN A 212 5.25 5.07 -7.64
CA GLN A 212 3.86 4.83 -7.28
C GLN A 212 3.04 4.55 -8.53
N ASP A 213 2.19 3.52 -8.50
CA ASP A 213 1.27 3.18 -9.60
C ASP A 213 1.94 3.02 -10.97
N GLY A 214 3.19 2.57 -10.97
CA GLY A 214 4.06 2.37 -12.14
C GLY A 214 4.80 3.65 -12.63
N LEU A 215 4.66 4.76 -11.90
CA LEU A 215 5.30 6.04 -12.18
C LEU A 215 6.43 6.33 -11.19
N ASP A 216 7.66 6.32 -11.70
CA ASP A 216 8.82 6.87 -11.03
C ASP A 216 8.74 8.41 -11.07
N MET A 217 8.60 9.02 -9.89
CA MET A 217 8.69 10.45 -9.72
C MET A 217 10.06 10.80 -9.14
N THR A 218 10.77 11.69 -9.82
CA THR A 218 12.03 12.25 -9.35
C THR A 218 11.94 13.76 -9.36
N GLY A 219 12.38 14.45 -8.31
CA GLY A 219 12.37 15.90 -8.32
C GLY A 219 13.46 16.53 -7.47
N THR A 220 13.59 17.84 -7.63
CA THR A 220 14.48 18.68 -6.83
C THR A 220 13.76 19.97 -6.47
N LEU A 221 13.88 20.40 -5.22
CA LEU A 221 13.26 21.59 -4.65
C LEU A 221 14.37 22.43 -4.03
N THR A 222 14.61 23.63 -4.54
CA THR A 222 15.57 24.57 -3.95
C THR A 222 14.86 25.78 -3.36
N GLY A 223 15.45 26.39 -2.36
CA GLY A 223 14.89 27.60 -1.76
C GLY A 223 15.44 27.88 -0.38
N SER A 224 14.63 28.57 0.42
CA SER A 224 14.96 28.93 1.80
C SER A 224 13.78 28.73 2.74
N MET A 225 14.10 28.67 4.02
CA MET A 225 13.18 28.68 5.14
C MET A 225 13.69 29.62 6.24
N THR A 226 12.76 30.21 7.00
CA THR A 226 13.06 30.88 8.27
C THR A 226 12.52 30.01 9.38
N VAL A 227 13.29 29.73 10.43
CA VAL A 227 12.91 28.87 11.55
C VAL A 227 13.00 29.65 12.86
N ASP A 228 11.97 29.59 13.69
CA ASP A 228 12.00 30.09 15.06
C ASP A 228 12.87 29.17 15.94
N VAL A 229 13.97 29.70 16.47
CA VAL A 229 14.96 28.88 17.21
C VAL A 229 14.39 28.33 18.53
N ALA A 230 13.41 29.02 19.12
CA ALA A 230 12.83 28.63 20.41
C ALA A 230 11.83 27.45 20.32
N THR A 231 11.13 27.30 19.20
CA THR A 231 10.13 26.24 18.97
C THR A 231 10.51 25.24 17.87
N GLY A 232 11.52 25.56 17.07
CA GLY A 232 11.85 24.85 15.83
C GLY A 232 10.86 25.07 14.69
N LEU A 233 9.74 25.77 14.91
CA LEU A 233 8.74 25.98 13.86
C LEU A 233 9.35 26.74 12.68
N ALA A 234 9.13 26.24 11.46
CA ALA A 234 9.31 27.07 10.29
C ALA A 234 8.28 28.22 10.34
N ILE A 235 8.79 29.43 10.20
CA ILE A 235 8.05 30.70 10.07
C ILE A 235 8.39 31.41 8.75
N GLU A 236 9.20 30.79 7.89
CA GLU A 236 9.14 30.95 6.43
C GLU A 236 9.63 29.72 5.70
N SER A 237 9.10 29.49 4.51
CA SER A 237 9.55 28.47 3.56
C SER A 237 9.00 28.81 2.19
N ARG A 238 9.87 28.69 1.20
CA ARG A 238 9.52 28.76 -0.22
C ARG A 238 10.49 27.87 -0.97
N LEU A 239 10.06 26.65 -1.25
CA LEU A 239 10.85 25.69 -2.03
C LEU A 239 10.22 25.56 -3.42
N VAL A 240 11.03 25.71 -4.46
CA VAL A 240 10.63 25.67 -5.88
C VAL A 240 11.62 24.82 -6.66
N GLY A 241 11.17 23.98 -7.58
CA GLY A 241 12.09 23.28 -8.48
C GLY A 241 11.44 22.21 -9.36
N PRO A 242 12.24 21.57 -10.22
CA PRO A 242 11.75 20.67 -11.25
C PRO A 242 11.21 19.35 -10.69
N LEU A 243 10.14 18.88 -11.33
CA LEU A 243 9.62 17.52 -11.24
C LEU A 243 9.85 16.82 -12.59
N GLU A 244 10.31 15.58 -12.57
CA GLU A 244 10.24 14.66 -13.70
C GLU A 244 9.39 13.43 -13.32
N LEU A 245 8.52 13.04 -14.24
CA LEU A 245 7.69 11.83 -14.18
C LEU A 245 8.20 10.89 -15.28
N LYS A 246 8.46 9.62 -14.94
CA LYS A 246 8.86 8.58 -15.91
C LYS A 246 8.23 7.24 -15.50
N GLY A 247 7.81 6.43 -16.45
CA GLY A 247 7.33 5.07 -16.18
C GLY A 247 6.14 4.72 -17.04
N ALA A 248 5.34 3.75 -16.62
CA ALA A 248 4.03 3.51 -17.20
C ALA A 248 3.03 3.59 -16.06
N ALA A 249 2.13 4.57 -16.08
CA ALA A 249 0.93 4.48 -15.26
C ALA A 249 0.26 3.12 -15.53
N ASN A 250 -0.30 2.46 -14.52
CA ASN A 250 -0.89 1.10 -14.54
C ASN A 250 -2.05 0.90 -15.56
N SER A 251 -1.81 1.16 -16.84
CA SER A 251 -2.82 1.64 -17.79
C SER A 251 -2.63 1.21 -19.25
N GLY A 252 -1.66 0.34 -19.51
CA GLY A 252 -1.26 -0.03 -20.88
C GLY A 252 -0.58 1.08 -21.69
N ALA A 253 -0.76 2.36 -21.35
CA ALA A 253 -0.09 3.47 -22.03
C ALA A 253 1.43 3.24 -22.09
N ALA A 254 2.03 3.43 -23.26
CA ALA A 254 3.48 3.42 -23.39
C ALA A 254 4.10 4.60 -22.59
N GLY A 255 5.41 4.53 -22.36
CA GLY A 255 6.13 5.31 -21.34
C GLY A 255 5.64 6.75 -21.14
N LEU A 256 4.85 6.95 -20.07
CA LEU A 256 4.43 8.26 -19.61
C LEU A 256 5.68 9.01 -19.15
N THR A 257 6.03 10.05 -19.90
CA THR A 257 7.08 10.98 -19.50
C THR A 257 6.46 12.35 -19.29
N GLY A 258 6.87 13.01 -18.22
CA GLY A 258 6.39 14.34 -17.89
C GLY A 258 7.48 15.19 -17.25
N LYS A 259 7.39 16.49 -17.45
CA LYS A 259 8.23 17.47 -16.75
C LYS A 259 7.36 18.58 -16.18
N GLY A 260 7.78 19.12 -15.04
CA GLY A 260 6.99 20.08 -14.30
C GLY A 260 7.77 20.88 -13.29
N LEU A 261 7.03 21.68 -12.52
CA LEU A 261 7.49 22.49 -11.41
C LEU A 261 6.68 22.11 -10.17
N VAL A 262 7.36 21.87 -9.05
CA VAL A 262 6.75 21.94 -7.73
C VAL A 262 7.08 23.30 -7.14
N GLN A 263 6.07 24.04 -6.69
CA GLN A 263 6.21 25.21 -5.85
C GLN A 263 5.46 24.98 -4.54
N THR A 264 6.19 25.03 -3.44
CA THR A 264 5.64 25.08 -2.08
C THR A 264 5.83 26.49 -1.55
N ARG A 265 4.80 27.03 -0.91
CA ARG A 265 4.82 28.26 -0.12
C ARG A 265 3.87 28.07 1.04
N SER A 266 4.21 28.61 2.19
CA SER A 266 3.41 28.34 3.38
C SER A 266 3.32 29.55 4.32
N ARG A 267 2.55 29.43 5.41
CA ARG A 267 2.42 30.43 6.48
C ARG A 267 2.26 29.77 7.85
N VAL A 268 2.79 30.41 8.89
CA VAL A 268 2.81 30.06 10.33
C VAL A 268 2.99 31.37 11.09
N THR A 269 2.06 31.72 11.97
CA THR A 269 2.20 32.84 12.91
C THR A 269 2.04 32.30 14.32
N ILE A 270 3.09 32.42 15.13
CA ILE A 270 3.14 31.87 16.48
C ILE A 270 2.47 32.86 17.45
N GLY A 271 1.25 32.53 17.87
CA GLY A 271 0.45 33.26 18.84
C GLY A 271 0.51 32.66 20.24
N GLY A 272 0.12 33.48 21.23
CA GLY A 272 0.09 33.10 22.65
C GLY A 272 1.15 33.84 23.48
N THR A 273 0.85 34.04 24.76
CA THR A 273 1.71 34.78 25.69
C THR A 273 2.87 33.92 26.20
N GLY A 274 3.88 33.71 25.35
CA GLY A 274 5.24 33.55 25.86
C GLY A 274 5.61 34.77 26.71
N VAL A 275 6.36 34.58 27.80
CA VAL A 275 6.57 35.60 28.84
C VAL A 275 7.33 36.82 28.27
N GLY A 276 6.59 37.84 27.85
CA GLY A 276 7.07 39.08 27.27
C GLY A 276 6.01 40.18 27.35
N THR A 277 6.44 41.43 27.51
CA THR A 277 5.55 42.58 27.73
C THR A 277 4.66 42.90 26.52
N PRO A 278 3.42 43.37 26.71
CA PRO A 278 2.47 43.59 25.64
C PRO A 278 2.86 44.81 24.77
N GLY A 279 3.06 44.58 23.47
CA GLY A 279 3.32 45.61 22.48
C GLY A 279 2.82 45.18 21.10
N GLU A 280 1.80 45.90 20.61
CA GLU A 280 1.32 46.00 19.22
C GLU A 280 1.10 44.70 18.40
N THR A 281 -0.17 44.39 18.10
CA THR A 281 -0.58 43.22 17.32
C THR A 281 -0.14 43.32 15.84
N PRO A 282 0.74 42.44 15.31
CA PRO A 282 1.19 42.51 13.93
C PRO A 282 0.11 42.09 12.92
N ARG A 283 0.13 42.67 11.70
CA ARG A 283 -0.64 42.17 10.55
C ARG A 283 0.09 40.97 9.89
N PRO A 284 -0.63 39.98 9.32
CA PRO A 284 -0.04 38.68 8.95
C PRO A 284 0.74 38.62 7.62
N THR A 285 2.06 38.49 7.73
CA THR A 285 3.03 38.13 6.67
C THR A 285 4.16 37.33 7.35
N GLY A 286 4.59 36.13 6.96
CA GLY A 286 4.33 35.21 5.84
C GLY A 286 5.30 34.02 6.07
N GLY A 287 4.93 32.75 5.84
CA GLY A 287 5.77 31.57 6.16
C GLY A 287 5.53 30.80 7.48
N ALA A 288 5.64 29.45 7.69
CA ALA A 288 5.50 28.26 6.80
C ALA A 288 5.42 26.84 7.48
N VAL A 289 4.61 25.89 6.98
CA VAL A 289 4.72 24.42 7.23
C VAL A 289 5.29 23.68 6.00
N LEU A 290 5.83 22.46 6.15
CA LEU A 290 6.26 21.58 5.04
C LEU A 290 5.14 20.63 4.56
N PRO A 291 4.85 20.56 3.24
CA PRO A 291 3.88 19.60 2.70
C PRO A 291 4.52 18.24 2.39
N GLY A 292 3.93 17.16 2.91
CA GLY A 292 4.09 15.81 2.38
C GLY A 292 3.31 15.64 1.07
N ILE A 293 3.87 14.90 0.12
CA ILE A 293 3.32 14.75 -1.24
C ILE A 293 2.14 13.77 -1.21
N GLY A 294 0.92 14.30 -1.10
CA GLY A 294 -0.32 13.55 -1.29
C GLY A 294 -0.65 13.36 -2.77
N THR A 295 -0.20 12.25 -3.36
CA THR A 295 -0.41 11.90 -4.77
C THR A 295 -1.85 11.44 -5.03
N ARG A 296 -2.53 12.09 -5.99
CA ARG A 296 -3.76 11.54 -6.59
C ARG A 296 -3.40 10.40 -7.56
N GLY A 297 -4.13 9.29 -7.48
CA GLY A 297 -4.11 8.27 -8.54
C GLY A 297 -4.54 8.86 -9.88
N ILE A 298 -3.81 8.55 -10.94
CA ILE A 298 -4.14 8.96 -12.32
C ILE A 298 -5.10 7.91 -12.90
N ALA A 299 -6.19 8.36 -13.53
CA ALA A 299 -7.15 7.46 -14.17
C ALA A 299 -6.48 6.67 -15.31
N THR A 300 -6.51 5.35 -15.20
CA THR A 300 -5.84 4.43 -16.12
C THR A 300 -6.73 4.16 -17.35
N SER A 301 -6.19 4.39 -18.55
CA SER A 301 -6.64 3.64 -19.75
C SER A 301 -6.22 2.16 -19.60
N PHE A 302 -6.45 1.31 -20.59
CA PHE A 302 -6.09 -0.11 -20.50
C PHE A 302 -5.67 -0.76 -21.82
N ASP A 303 -5.13 0.05 -22.74
CA ASP A 303 -4.99 -0.33 -24.15
C ASP A 303 -3.81 -1.28 -24.39
N GLY A 304 -3.99 -2.29 -25.26
CA GLY A 304 -2.91 -3.18 -25.65
C GLY A 304 -3.34 -4.49 -26.31
N VAL A 305 -2.37 -5.18 -26.91
CA VAL A 305 -2.54 -6.52 -27.50
C VAL A 305 -1.79 -7.53 -26.64
N TYR A 306 -2.49 -8.58 -26.24
CA TYR A 306 -2.00 -9.67 -25.39
C TYR A 306 -2.24 -11.00 -26.11
N SER A 307 -1.32 -11.96 -26.00
CA SER A 307 -1.46 -13.26 -26.68
C SER A 307 -0.82 -14.40 -25.90
N GLY A 308 -1.51 -15.53 -25.85
CA GLY A 308 -1.11 -16.75 -25.12
C GLY A 308 -2.21 -17.82 -25.24
N ASP A 309 -1.88 -19.09 -25.00
CA ASP A 309 -2.83 -20.22 -25.05
C ASP A 309 -3.69 -20.32 -26.33
N GLY A 310 -3.18 -19.80 -27.45
CA GLY A 310 -3.88 -19.73 -28.75
C GLY A 310 -4.88 -18.58 -28.90
N LEU A 311 -5.09 -17.80 -27.84
CA LEU A 311 -5.93 -16.60 -27.81
C LEU A 311 -5.07 -15.34 -28.03
N THR A 312 -5.57 -14.39 -28.81
CA THR A 312 -5.11 -12.99 -28.80
C THR A 312 -6.25 -12.11 -28.31
N MET A 313 -5.95 -11.17 -27.42
CA MET A 313 -6.85 -10.19 -26.84
C MET A 313 -6.33 -8.79 -27.13
N SER A 314 -7.11 -7.99 -27.86
CA SER A 314 -6.82 -6.58 -28.12
C SER A 314 -7.84 -5.72 -27.37
N VAL A 315 -7.36 -4.88 -26.45
CA VAL A 315 -8.17 -3.92 -25.68
C VAL A 315 -7.94 -2.53 -26.25
N THR A 316 -9.02 -1.78 -26.47
CA THR A 316 -8.96 -0.40 -26.98
C THR A 316 -10.14 0.43 -26.43
N GLY A 317 -9.87 1.31 -25.49
CA GLY A 317 -10.87 2.11 -24.76
C GLY A 317 -11.85 1.22 -23.99
N ARG A 318 -13.11 1.18 -24.46
CA ARG A 318 -14.17 0.30 -23.92
C ARG A 318 -14.50 -0.89 -24.82
N SER A 319 -13.68 -1.16 -25.84
CA SER A 319 -13.86 -2.27 -26.76
C SER A 319 -12.82 -3.37 -26.52
N ILE A 320 -13.25 -4.62 -26.64
CA ILE A 320 -12.36 -5.78 -26.72
C ILE A 320 -12.53 -6.48 -28.08
N THR A 321 -11.43 -6.99 -28.61
CA THR A 321 -11.42 -7.98 -29.70
C THR A 321 -10.67 -9.21 -29.23
N LEU A 322 -11.27 -10.38 -29.42
CA LEU A 322 -10.70 -11.68 -29.10
C LEU A 322 -10.52 -12.47 -30.39
N GLU A 323 -9.31 -12.97 -30.67
CA GLU A 323 -9.01 -13.81 -31.83
C GLU A 323 -8.50 -15.17 -31.36
N LEU A 324 -9.14 -16.25 -31.82
CA LEU A 324 -8.76 -17.62 -31.53
C LEU A 324 -8.67 -18.43 -32.83
N GLY A 325 -7.44 -18.66 -33.29
CA GLY A 325 -7.20 -19.22 -34.62
C GLY A 325 -7.74 -18.28 -35.70
N ALA A 326 -8.77 -18.74 -36.44
CA ALA A 326 -9.46 -17.94 -37.46
C ALA A 326 -10.78 -17.31 -36.98
N MET A 327 -11.20 -17.56 -35.74
CA MET A 327 -12.42 -16.97 -35.16
C MET A 327 -12.11 -15.64 -34.50
N ARG A 328 -12.98 -14.64 -34.67
CA ARG A 328 -12.84 -13.31 -34.10
C ARG A 328 -14.15 -12.86 -33.45
N PHE A 329 -14.07 -12.42 -32.20
CA PHE A 329 -15.20 -12.02 -31.37
C PHE A 329 -15.01 -10.58 -30.90
N GLY A 330 -16.09 -9.78 -30.96
CA GLY A 330 -16.12 -8.43 -30.41
C GLY A 330 -16.90 -8.37 -29.10
N GLY A 331 -16.55 -7.42 -28.23
CA GLY A 331 -17.27 -7.17 -26.98
C GLY A 331 -17.02 -5.76 -26.43
N GLU A 332 -17.80 -5.39 -25.43
CA GLU A 332 -17.63 -4.15 -24.65
C GLU A 332 -17.08 -4.48 -23.25
N VAL A 333 -16.34 -3.53 -22.66
CA VAL A 333 -15.73 -3.67 -21.33
C VAL A 333 -16.06 -2.52 -20.37
N THR A 334 -16.23 -2.89 -19.11
CA THR A 334 -16.33 -2.00 -17.95
C THR A 334 -15.13 -2.28 -17.04
N ALA A 335 -14.40 -1.23 -16.63
CA ALA A 335 -13.29 -1.36 -15.69
C ALA A 335 -13.78 -1.73 -14.28
N THR A 336 -12.94 -2.42 -13.51
CA THR A 336 -13.18 -2.81 -12.12
C THR A 336 -12.18 -2.14 -11.18
N ASP A 337 -12.58 -1.96 -9.92
CA ASP A 337 -11.81 -1.20 -8.92
C ASP A 337 -10.44 -1.83 -8.56
N ASP A 338 -10.22 -3.08 -8.96
CA ASP A 338 -8.96 -3.82 -8.82
C ASP A 338 -8.06 -3.81 -10.08
N GLY A 339 -8.37 -2.95 -11.06
CA GLY A 339 -7.56 -2.76 -12.27
C GLY A 339 -7.77 -3.79 -13.39
N GLY A 340 -8.82 -4.61 -13.29
CA GLY A 340 -9.27 -5.50 -14.36
C GLY A 340 -10.46 -4.93 -15.14
N PHE A 341 -11.01 -5.74 -16.05
CA PHE A 341 -12.25 -5.46 -16.78
C PHE A 341 -13.20 -6.63 -16.71
N ARG A 342 -14.50 -6.30 -16.69
CA ARG A 342 -15.58 -7.25 -16.95
C ARG A 342 -16.31 -6.84 -18.22
N GLY A 343 -16.75 -7.83 -18.99
CA GLY A 343 -17.42 -7.58 -20.26
C GLY A 343 -18.17 -8.78 -20.78
N THR A 344 -18.74 -8.63 -21.96
CA THR A 344 -19.32 -9.75 -22.72
C THR A 344 -18.86 -9.70 -24.17
N PHE A 345 -18.51 -10.85 -24.75
CA PHE A 345 -18.27 -10.97 -26.19
C PHE A 345 -19.38 -11.78 -26.87
N ALA A 346 -19.64 -11.50 -28.15
CA ALA A 346 -20.62 -12.23 -28.95
C ALA A 346 -19.97 -13.36 -29.76
N ALA A 347 -20.57 -14.55 -29.73
CA ALA A 347 -20.22 -15.69 -30.58
C ALA A 347 -21.49 -16.49 -30.93
N ASP A 348 -21.65 -16.91 -32.19
CA ASP A 348 -22.77 -17.73 -32.68
C ASP A 348 -24.18 -17.27 -32.21
N GLY A 349 -24.40 -15.94 -32.21
CA GLY A 349 -25.65 -15.32 -31.77
C GLY A 349 -25.89 -15.31 -30.25
N SER A 350 -24.96 -15.84 -29.46
CA SER A 350 -24.97 -15.86 -28.00
C SER A 350 -23.97 -14.86 -27.42
N SER A 351 -24.20 -14.44 -26.17
CA SER A 351 -23.33 -13.51 -25.44
C SER A 351 -22.67 -14.21 -24.24
N PHE A 352 -21.36 -14.06 -24.12
CA PHE A 352 -20.52 -14.78 -23.14
C PHE A 352 -19.81 -13.80 -22.21
N PRO A 353 -20.02 -13.89 -20.88
CA PRO A 353 -19.33 -13.04 -19.93
C PRO A 353 -17.86 -13.44 -19.77
N PHE A 354 -17.03 -12.46 -19.46
CA PHE A 354 -15.64 -12.67 -19.08
C PHE A 354 -15.18 -11.68 -18.01
N ASP A 355 -14.11 -12.07 -17.32
CA ASP A 355 -13.31 -11.26 -16.41
C ASP A 355 -11.86 -11.28 -16.90
N ALA A 356 -11.19 -10.13 -16.93
CA ALA A 356 -9.82 -10.02 -17.40
C ALA A 356 -9.00 -9.07 -16.52
N ARG A 357 -7.98 -9.59 -15.82
CA ARG A 357 -6.98 -8.76 -15.15
C ARG A 357 -5.80 -8.53 -16.08
N VAL A 358 -5.43 -7.27 -16.27
CA VAL A 358 -4.38 -6.86 -17.21
C VAL A 358 -3.27 -6.13 -16.48
N GLY A 359 -2.11 -6.78 -16.38
CA GLY A 359 -0.86 -6.20 -15.91
C GLY A 359 -0.06 -5.55 -17.04
N PRO A 360 1.13 -5.02 -16.72
CA PRO A 360 1.98 -4.31 -17.69
C PRO A 360 2.57 -5.24 -18.77
N GLU A 361 2.90 -6.49 -18.42
CA GLU A 361 3.50 -7.48 -19.34
C GLU A 361 2.61 -8.70 -19.60
N ASN A 362 1.61 -8.95 -18.74
CA ASN A 362 0.78 -10.14 -18.76
C ASN A 362 -0.71 -9.77 -18.61
N ALA A 363 -1.58 -10.69 -18.99
CA ALA A 363 -3.00 -10.61 -18.69
C ALA A 363 -3.53 -12.01 -18.39
N THR A 364 -4.48 -12.10 -17.47
CA THR A 364 -5.34 -13.28 -17.35
C THR A 364 -6.68 -12.93 -17.96
N PHE A 365 -7.18 -13.77 -18.86
CA PHE A 365 -8.53 -13.65 -19.43
C PHE A 365 -9.31 -14.89 -19.02
N THR A 366 -10.49 -14.74 -18.43
CA THR A 366 -11.31 -15.84 -17.92
C THR A 366 -12.72 -15.77 -18.47
N THR A 367 -13.18 -16.83 -19.13
CA THR A 367 -14.58 -16.96 -19.56
C THR A 367 -15.11 -18.37 -19.29
N GLY A 368 -16.36 -18.46 -18.82
CA GLY A 368 -16.94 -19.72 -18.35
C GLY A 368 -16.14 -20.32 -17.19
N SER A 369 -15.48 -21.45 -17.44
CA SER A 369 -14.59 -22.15 -16.50
C SER A 369 -13.15 -22.25 -17.02
N ARG A 370 -12.74 -21.38 -17.96
CA ARG A 370 -11.43 -21.42 -18.61
C ARG A 370 -10.72 -20.08 -18.53
N THR A 371 -9.52 -20.11 -17.97
CA THR A 371 -8.57 -19.00 -17.89
C THR A 371 -7.45 -19.20 -18.92
N TYR A 372 -6.95 -18.09 -19.48
CA TYR A 372 -5.87 -18.02 -20.45
C TYR A 372 -4.78 -17.11 -19.88
N ALA A 373 -3.52 -17.54 -19.93
CA ALA A 373 -2.36 -16.73 -19.57
C ALA A 373 -1.82 -16.05 -20.83
N LEU A 374 -2.07 -14.75 -20.97
CA LEU A 374 -1.69 -13.95 -22.12
C LEU A 374 -0.45 -13.10 -21.80
N ILE A 375 0.44 -12.94 -22.77
CA ILE A 375 1.63 -12.08 -22.66
C ILE A 375 1.48 -10.90 -23.63
N ARG A 376 1.84 -9.69 -23.21
CA ARG A 376 1.71 -8.49 -24.03
C ARG A 376 2.60 -8.60 -25.27
N ARG A 377 2.00 -8.46 -26.46
CA ARG A 377 2.66 -8.67 -27.76
C ARG A 377 3.68 -7.55 -28.00
N GLY A 378 4.95 -7.85 -27.72
CA GLY A 378 6.07 -6.90 -27.70
C GLY A 378 7.16 -7.32 -26.72
N SER A 379 6.79 -8.06 -25.67
CA SER A 379 7.73 -8.74 -24.76
C SER A 379 8.34 -10.00 -25.42
N PRO A 380 9.56 -10.43 -25.02
CA PRO A 380 10.22 -11.61 -25.60
C PRO A 380 9.44 -12.90 -25.31
N SER A 381 9.31 -13.77 -26.32
CA SER A 381 8.36 -14.89 -26.35
C SER A 381 8.98 -16.29 -26.25
N VAL A 382 8.18 -17.28 -25.84
CA VAL A 382 8.48 -18.73 -25.87
C VAL A 382 7.40 -19.47 -26.68
N GLY A 383 7.72 -20.65 -27.25
CA GLY A 383 6.97 -21.31 -28.32
C GLY A 383 5.73 -22.17 -27.95
N PRO A 384 5.02 -22.73 -28.95
CA PRO A 384 3.65 -23.24 -28.82
C PRO A 384 3.49 -24.78 -28.75
N ILE A 385 2.28 -25.24 -28.39
CA ILE A 385 1.81 -26.65 -28.43
C ILE A 385 0.37 -26.70 -29.00
N ALA A 386 -0.03 -27.82 -29.63
CA ALA A 386 -1.37 -28.08 -30.18
C ALA A 386 -1.92 -29.45 -29.66
N GLY A 387 -3.22 -29.79 -29.74
CA GLY A 387 -4.32 -29.18 -30.49
C GLY A 387 -5.75 -29.59 -30.03
N PRO A 388 -6.79 -29.49 -30.90
CA PRO A 388 -8.23 -29.46 -30.56
C PRO A 388 -8.94 -30.86 -30.64
N PRO A 389 -10.27 -31.04 -30.37
CA PRO A 389 -11.35 -30.02 -30.30
C PRO A 389 -12.49 -30.15 -29.25
N ASN A 390 -12.85 -29.00 -28.66
CA ASN A 390 -14.20 -28.42 -28.73
C ASN A 390 -13.98 -26.89 -28.87
N PRO A 391 -14.80 -26.08 -29.59
CA PRO A 391 -14.36 -24.75 -30.06
C PRO A 391 -13.76 -23.83 -28.98
N LEU A 392 -14.25 -23.88 -27.73
CA LEU A 392 -13.42 -23.50 -26.57
C LEU A 392 -13.47 -24.45 -25.34
N GLY A 393 -14.39 -25.41 -25.28
CA GLY A 393 -14.43 -26.45 -24.26
C GLY A 393 -15.80 -27.13 -24.21
N GLY A 394 -15.88 -28.45 -23.97
CA GLY A 394 -17.15 -29.18 -23.92
C GLY A 394 -17.05 -30.66 -24.27
N ASP A 395 -18.13 -31.39 -23.97
CA ASP A 395 -18.18 -32.86 -23.95
C ASP A 395 -19.29 -33.44 -24.84
N LYS A 396 -18.98 -34.53 -25.55
CA LYS A 396 -19.77 -35.78 -25.52
C LYS A 396 -18.95 -36.97 -26.06
N PRO A 397 -19.25 -38.23 -25.68
CA PRO A 397 -18.23 -39.27 -25.60
C PRO A 397 -18.24 -40.31 -26.74
N MET A 398 -17.06 -40.89 -27.00
CA MET A 398 -16.88 -42.31 -27.33
C MET A 398 -15.61 -42.84 -26.62
N GLY A 399 -15.59 -44.11 -26.25
CA GLY A 399 -14.65 -44.65 -25.25
C GLY A 399 -13.55 -45.59 -25.76
N GLY A 400 -12.67 -46.00 -24.83
CA GLY A 400 -11.64 -47.04 -24.99
C GLY A 400 -10.29 -46.47 -25.46
N ILE A 401 -9.18 -46.62 -24.74
CA ILE A 401 -8.59 -47.83 -24.16
C ILE A 401 -7.62 -47.44 -23.02
N VAL A 402 -7.44 -48.30 -22.01
CA VAL A 402 -6.52 -48.04 -20.88
C VAL A 402 -5.10 -48.51 -21.21
N ALA A 403 -4.13 -47.59 -21.16
CA ALA A 403 -2.70 -47.91 -21.10
C ALA A 403 -2.23 -48.02 -19.63
N PRO A 404 -1.29 -48.93 -19.29
CA PRO A 404 -0.89 -49.16 -17.91
C PRO A 404 -0.07 -48.01 -17.31
N ARG A 405 -0.37 -47.66 -16.06
CA ARG A 405 0.33 -46.67 -15.24
C ARG A 405 1.76 -47.15 -14.91
N PRO A 406 2.82 -46.33 -15.10
CA PRO A 406 4.15 -46.64 -14.59
C PRO A 406 4.15 -46.83 -13.06
N ALA A 407 4.99 -47.73 -12.55
CA ALA A 407 5.05 -48.01 -11.12
C ALA A 407 5.64 -46.81 -10.33
N ASP A 408 5.05 -46.51 -9.18
CA ASP A 408 5.57 -45.49 -8.26
C ASP A 408 6.95 -45.92 -7.69
N PRO A 409 7.90 -45.00 -7.48
CA PRO A 409 9.22 -45.32 -6.91
C PRO A 409 9.10 -45.83 -5.46
N PRO A 410 10.06 -46.66 -4.99
CA PRO A 410 9.96 -47.31 -3.68
C PRO A 410 9.93 -46.31 -2.53
N ARG A 411 8.96 -46.48 -1.62
CA ARG A 411 8.96 -45.82 -0.31
C ARG A 411 10.17 -46.29 0.51
N THR A 412 10.94 -45.35 1.04
CA THR A 412 11.92 -45.62 2.10
C THR A 412 11.21 -45.66 3.45
N ASP A 413 11.40 -46.75 4.19
CA ASP A 413 10.68 -46.99 5.44
C ASP A 413 11.21 -46.20 6.66
N GLY A 414 10.32 -46.02 7.64
CA GLY A 414 10.67 -46.12 9.06
C GLY A 414 11.09 -44.85 9.82
N GLY A 415 11.45 -43.76 9.16
CA GLY A 415 11.72 -42.49 9.83
C GLY A 415 10.46 -41.88 10.45
N SER A 416 10.42 -41.65 11.77
CA SER A 416 9.23 -41.17 12.51
C SER A 416 8.95 -39.67 12.32
N VAL A 417 8.63 -39.27 11.08
CA VAL A 417 8.23 -37.89 10.74
C VAL A 417 6.94 -37.51 11.48
N GLY A 418 6.96 -36.38 12.19
CA GLY A 418 5.82 -35.85 12.93
C GLY A 418 5.82 -36.10 14.45
N GLN A 419 6.79 -36.82 15.03
CA GLN A 419 6.90 -36.90 16.49
C GLN A 419 7.48 -35.60 17.07
N ARG A 420 6.69 -34.90 17.89
CA ARG A 420 7.06 -33.66 18.60
C ARG A 420 8.27 -33.91 19.52
N PRO A 421 9.34 -33.08 19.46
CA PRO A 421 10.46 -33.19 20.39
C PRO A 421 10.06 -32.90 21.85
N PRO A 422 10.85 -33.32 22.86
CA PRO A 422 10.70 -32.86 24.24
C PRO A 422 10.97 -31.35 24.35
N GLY A 423 10.21 -30.64 25.19
CA GLY A 423 10.36 -29.17 25.37
C GLY A 423 9.79 -28.33 24.23
N TRP A 424 8.83 -28.87 23.47
CA TRP A 424 8.18 -28.22 22.34
C TRP A 424 6.66 -28.28 22.47
N THR A 425 5.96 -27.23 22.05
CA THR A 425 4.49 -27.10 22.06
C THR A 425 3.94 -27.09 20.64
N THR A 426 2.73 -27.62 20.44
CA THR A 426 2.07 -27.62 19.14
C THR A 426 1.14 -26.42 19.00
N TYR A 427 1.52 -25.44 18.19
CA TYR A 427 0.61 -24.38 17.77
C TYR A 427 -0.42 -24.95 16.78
N ARG A 428 -1.68 -24.53 16.93
CA ARG A 428 -2.81 -24.91 16.08
C ARG A 428 -3.51 -23.64 15.62
N HIS A 429 -3.37 -23.29 14.35
CA HIS A 429 -4.07 -22.17 13.75
C HIS A 429 -5.53 -22.54 13.47
N ARG A 430 -6.46 -21.58 13.60
CA ARG A 430 -7.91 -21.78 13.36
C ARG A 430 -8.27 -22.31 11.97
N LEU A 431 -7.39 -22.16 10.97
CA LEU A 431 -7.60 -22.67 9.61
C LEU A 431 -7.18 -24.14 9.40
N GLY A 432 -6.71 -24.82 10.45
CA GLY A 432 -6.26 -26.23 10.38
C GLY A 432 -4.75 -26.44 10.14
N ALA A 433 -3.99 -25.36 9.96
CA ALA A 433 -2.53 -25.44 9.98
C ALA A 433 -2.03 -25.72 11.41
N SER A 434 -1.10 -26.66 11.60
CA SER A 434 -0.46 -26.89 12.90
C SER A 434 1.00 -27.32 12.76
N PHE A 435 1.83 -26.93 13.72
CA PHE A 435 3.25 -27.26 13.79
C PHE A 435 3.72 -27.25 15.25
N ALA A 436 4.81 -27.97 15.54
CA ALA A 436 5.52 -27.85 16.81
C ALA A 436 6.53 -26.69 16.76
N HIS A 437 6.70 -26.00 17.88
CA HIS A 437 7.74 -24.99 18.13
C HIS A 437 8.33 -25.20 19.55
N PRO A 438 9.53 -24.69 19.86
CA PRO A 438 10.07 -24.71 21.21
C PRO A 438 9.15 -24.02 22.23
N ASP A 439 9.07 -24.53 23.46
CA ASP A 439 8.18 -24.01 24.52
C ASP A 439 8.49 -22.56 24.96
N ASP A 440 9.70 -22.07 24.69
CA ASP A 440 10.18 -20.72 25.00
C ASP A 440 9.95 -19.69 23.86
N TRP A 441 9.45 -20.12 22.70
CA TRP A 441 9.11 -19.23 21.58
C TRP A 441 7.66 -18.73 21.67
N ARG A 442 7.44 -17.44 21.42
CA ARG A 442 6.07 -16.90 21.23
C ARG A 442 5.61 -17.09 19.78
N VAL A 443 4.31 -17.31 19.60
CA VAL A 443 3.62 -17.25 18.31
C VAL A 443 2.61 -16.11 18.36
N GLU A 444 2.73 -15.15 17.43
CA GLU A 444 1.91 -13.94 17.36
C GLU A 444 1.13 -13.95 16.04
N GLU A 445 -0.21 -13.87 16.07
CA GLU A 445 -1.00 -13.67 14.84
C GLU A 445 -0.82 -12.25 14.30
N THR A 446 -0.57 -12.11 13.00
CA THR A 446 -0.43 -10.83 12.30
C THR A 446 -1.51 -10.68 11.21
N ALA A 447 -1.47 -9.57 10.45
CA ALA A 447 -2.34 -9.40 9.28
C ALA A 447 -1.96 -10.32 8.10
N THR A 448 -0.70 -10.76 8.02
CA THR A 448 -0.13 -11.54 6.89
C THR A 448 0.11 -13.01 7.21
N GLY A 449 0.09 -13.41 8.48
CA GLY A 449 0.30 -14.79 8.91
C GLY A 449 0.60 -14.88 10.40
N LEU A 450 1.66 -15.60 10.75
CA LEU A 450 2.18 -15.75 12.10
C LEU A 450 3.59 -15.19 12.17
N ARG A 451 3.91 -14.47 13.23
CA ARG A 451 5.28 -14.09 13.62
C ARG A 451 5.74 -15.03 14.73
N LEU A 452 6.98 -15.51 14.62
CA LEU A 452 7.61 -16.41 15.56
C LEU A 452 8.72 -15.66 16.29
N VAL A 453 8.67 -15.59 17.62
CA VAL A 453 9.58 -14.76 18.42
C VAL A 453 10.39 -15.64 19.38
N PRO A 454 11.67 -15.94 19.07
CA PRO A 454 12.57 -16.62 20.00
C PRO A 454 12.96 -15.71 21.16
N PRO A 455 13.30 -16.24 22.35
CA PRO A 455 13.65 -15.42 23.52
C PRO A 455 14.99 -14.70 23.39
N SER A 456 15.84 -15.13 22.45
CA SER A 456 17.12 -14.50 22.08
C SER A 456 17.07 -13.89 20.68
N GLY A 457 15.90 -13.43 20.23
CA GLY A 457 15.74 -12.79 18.93
C GLY A 457 16.40 -11.41 18.86
N SER A 458 17.15 -11.14 17.79
CA SER A 458 17.63 -9.77 17.49
C SER A 458 16.54 -8.94 16.79
N GLU A 459 16.62 -7.61 16.84
CA GLU A 459 15.68 -6.74 16.10
C GLU A 459 15.74 -6.95 14.57
N MET A 460 16.89 -7.44 14.07
CA MET A 460 17.12 -7.80 12.67
C MET A 460 16.65 -9.24 12.32
N GLU A 461 16.10 -9.99 13.27
CA GLU A 461 15.69 -11.38 13.10
C GLU A 461 14.17 -11.49 12.95
N MET A 462 13.70 -11.60 11.71
CA MET A 462 12.29 -11.79 11.40
C MET A 462 12.02 -13.26 11.03
N ILE A 463 11.27 -13.96 11.88
CA ILE A 463 10.78 -15.33 11.60
C ILE A 463 9.27 -15.28 11.41
N THR A 464 8.76 -15.87 10.33
CA THR A 464 7.31 -15.93 10.04
C THR A 464 6.86 -17.31 9.58
N ALA A 465 5.56 -17.59 9.74
CA ALA A 465 4.89 -18.73 9.14
C ALA A 465 3.57 -18.29 8.51
N GLN A 466 3.32 -18.72 7.27
CA GLN A 466 2.15 -18.28 6.47
C GLN A 466 1.66 -19.41 5.56
N GLY A 467 0.46 -19.26 5.02
CA GLY A 467 -0.12 -20.20 4.05
C GLY A 467 -0.93 -19.45 2.99
N VAL A 468 -0.64 -19.72 1.72
CA VAL A 468 -1.29 -19.12 0.56
C VAL A 468 -1.85 -20.22 -0.35
N PRO A 469 -2.87 -19.97 -1.20
CA PRO A 469 -3.26 -20.90 -2.25
C PRO A 469 -2.05 -21.30 -3.11
N SER A 470 -1.99 -22.55 -3.58
CA SER A 470 -0.91 -22.99 -4.47
C SER A 470 -1.21 -22.76 -5.96
N ASP A 471 -2.37 -22.20 -6.31
CA ASP A 471 -2.81 -21.89 -7.68
C ASP A 471 -2.66 -23.07 -8.68
N GLY A 472 -2.86 -24.29 -8.17
CA GLY A 472 -2.72 -25.55 -8.93
C GLY A 472 -1.34 -26.20 -8.87
N GLU A 473 -0.33 -25.52 -8.34
CA GLU A 473 1.00 -26.09 -8.12
C GLU A 473 0.96 -27.22 -7.09
N THR A 474 1.78 -28.25 -7.31
CA THR A 474 1.85 -29.46 -6.46
C THR A 474 3.28 -29.88 -6.07
N ASP A 475 4.32 -29.41 -6.76
CA ASP A 475 5.71 -29.55 -6.30
C ASP A 475 6.17 -28.21 -5.70
N PRO A 476 6.57 -28.15 -4.41
CA PRO A 476 7.06 -26.91 -3.80
C PRO A 476 8.36 -26.37 -4.41
N ARG A 477 8.97 -27.07 -5.40
CA ARG A 477 10.15 -26.64 -6.16
C ARG A 477 9.83 -26.21 -7.59
N SER A 478 8.55 -26.16 -7.99
CA SER A 478 8.15 -25.89 -9.37
C SER A 478 8.53 -24.48 -9.84
N THR A 479 8.45 -24.22 -11.15
CA THR A 479 8.77 -22.92 -11.73
C THR A 479 7.76 -21.82 -11.37
N GLY A 480 6.52 -22.17 -11.00
CA GLY A 480 5.55 -21.20 -10.45
C GLY A 480 5.91 -20.77 -9.05
N VAL A 481 6.08 -21.71 -8.11
CA VAL A 481 6.50 -21.42 -6.72
C VAL A 481 7.83 -20.65 -6.70
N THR A 482 8.80 -21.10 -7.50
CA THR A 482 10.12 -20.48 -7.68
C THR A 482 10.04 -19.03 -8.14
N ARG A 483 9.12 -18.71 -9.06
CA ARG A 483 8.89 -17.36 -9.58
C ARG A 483 8.15 -16.47 -8.58
N TYR A 484 7.11 -16.99 -7.94
CA TYR A 484 6.33 -16.30 -6.91
C TYR A 484 7.23 -15.84 -5.75
N LEU A 485 8.08 -16.72 -5.23
CA LEU A 485 9.02 -16.40 -4.15
C LEU A 485 10.08 -15.38 -4.57
N ASP A 486 10.60 -15.45 -5.81
CA ASP A 486 11.56 -14.46 -6.32
C ASP A 486 10.96 -13.08 -6.55
N GLU A 487 9.66 -13.00 -6.80
CA GLU A 487 8.92 -11.76 -6.95
C GLU A 487 8.59 -11.15 -5.57
N ALA A 488 8.04 -11.94 -4.66
CA ALA A 488 7.77 -11.53 -3.28
C ALA A 488 9.04 -11.06 -2.55
N MET A 489 10.15 -11.80 -2.67
CA MET A 489 11.45 -11.40 -2.09
C MET A 489 12.01 -10.13 -2.72
N ARG A 490 11.73 -9.86 -4.01
CA ARG A 490 12.18 -8.64 -4.70
C ARG A 490 11.32 -7.43 -4.33
N GLN A 491 10.02 -7.61 -4.09
CA GLN A 491 9.12 -6.56 -3.60
C GLN A 491 9.50 -6.16 -2.16
N LEU A 492 9.74 -7.14 -1.29
CA LEU A 492 10.09 -6.89 0.11
C LEU A 492 11.53 -6.36 0.29
N LEU A 493 12.50 -6.95 -0.41
CA LEU A 493 13.93 -6.68 -0.20
C LEU A 493 14.67 -6.59 -1.57
N PRO A 494 14.56 -5.47 -2.31
CA PRO A 494 14.96 -5.36 -3.72
C PRO A 494 16.43 -5.68 -4.06
N GLN A 495 17.33 -5.70 -3.08
CA GLN A 495 18.75 -6.06 -3.25
C GLN A 495 19.04 -7.57 -3.09
N ILE A 496 18.10 -8.35 -2.54
CA ILE A 496 18.29 -9.78 -2.24
C ILE A 496 18.06 -10.66 -3.48
N ARG A 497 18.86 -11.71 -3.66
CA ARG A 497 18.78 -12.68 -4.78
C ARG A 497 18.81 -14.12 -4.27
N ARG A 498 18.19 -15.06 -4.99
CA ARG A 498 18.23 -16.48 -4.64
C ARG A 498 19.66 -17.04 -4.81
N THR A 499 20.14 -17.77 -3.81
CA THR A 499 21.42 -18.46 -3.82
C THR A 499 21.25 -19.93 -4.18
N GLY A 500 21.24 -20.23 -5.48
CA GLY A 500 21.20 -21.58 -6.03
C GLY A 500 19.81 -22.06 -6.47
N ALA A 501 19.66 -23.38 -6.58
CA ALA A 501 18.40 -24.05 -6.88
C ALA A 501 17.66 -24.46 -5.58
N PRO A 502 16.34 -24.72 -5.61
CA PRO A 502 15.60 -25.13 -4.42
C PRO A 502 16.06 -26.50 -3.90
N GLU A 503 16.51 -26.58 -2.65
CA GLU A 503 16.93 -27.83 -2.02
C GLU A 503 15.70 -28.69 -1.65
N PRO A 504 15.69 -30.00 -1.94
CA PRO A 504 14.61 -30.88 -1.49
C PRO A 504 14.69 -31.07 0.04
N LEU A 505 13.56 -30.86 0.73
CA LEU A 505 13.45 -30.95 2.19
C LEU A 505 12.25 -31.84 2.56
N PRO A 506 12.37 -32.81 3.49
CA PRO A 506 11.21 -33.60 3.90
C PRO A 506 10.23 -32.75 4.72
N ALA A 507 8.94 -32.82 4.37
CA ALA A 507 7.83 -32.18 5.09
C ALA A 507 6.88 -33.26 5.65
N GLN A 508 6.04 -32.91 6.63
CA GLN A 508 4.99 -33.82 7.06
C GLN A 508 3.90 -33.88 5.98
N GLY A 509 3.61 -35.09 5.47
CA GLY A 509 2.59 -35.29 4.43
C GLY A 509 3.07 -35.21 2.98
N GLY A 510 4.34 -34.90 2.71
CA GLY A 510 4.84 -34.88 1.33
C GLY A 510 6.23 -34.29 1.13
N SER A 511 6.46 -33.75 -0.07
CA SER A 511 7.67 -33.01 -0.40
C SER A 511 7.66 -31.61 0.22
N GLY A 512 8.87 -31.10 0.43
CA GLY A 512 9.17 -29.72 0.77
C GLY A 512 10.36 -29.22 -0.03
N ALA A 513 10.53 -27.90 -0.04
CA ALA A 513 11.62 -27.19 -0.66
C ALA A 513 12.25 -26.24 0.37
N LEU A 514 13.55 -26.01 0.26
CA LEU A 514 14.22 -24.88 0.88
C LEU A 514 14.76 -23.96 -0.21
N TYR A 515 14.33 -22.71 -0.17
CA TYR A 515 14.89 -21.61 -0.93
C TYR A 515 15.83 -20.81 -0.03
N ARG A 516 17.04 -20.53 -0.49
CA ARG A 516 17.96 -19.58 0.18
C ARG A 516 18.13 -18.32 -0.62
N TYR A 517 18.28 -17.22 0.07
CA TYR A 517 18.40 -15.88 -0.48
C TYR A 517 19.50 -15.12 0.27
N SER A 518 20.26 -14.25 -0.41
CA SER A 518 21.18 -13.33 0.25
C SER A 518 21.32 -12.00 -0.50
N GLY A 519 21.82 -10.99 0.20
CA GLY A 519 22.12 -9.66 -0.32
C GLY A 519 22.57 -8.73 0.79
N SER A 520 22.41 -7.42 0.56
CA SER A 520 22.55 -6.38 1.59
C SER A 520 21.21 -5.68 1.83
N LEU A 521 21.06 -5.11 3.02
CA LEU A 521 20.05 -4.11 3.33
C LEU A 521 20.47 -2.72 2.81
N PRO A 522 19.58 -1.71 2.78
CA PRO A 522 19.91 -0.36 2.33
C PRO A 522 21.07 0.31 3.09
N ASN A 523 21.30 -0.09 4.35
CA ASN A 523 22.44 0.34 5.17
C ASN A 523 23.77 -0.40 4.85
N GLY A 524 23.78 -1.27 3.83
CA GLY A 524 24.92 -2.10 3.42
C GLY A 524 25.07 -3.42 4.19
N GLN A 525 24.39 -3.60 5.33
CA GLN A 525 24.53 -4.78 6.20
C GLN A 525 24.13 -6.07 5.45
N PRO A 526 24.95 -7.14 5.51
CA PRO A 526 24.62 -8.40 4.86
C PRO A 526 23.42 -9.08 5.52
N ILE A 527 22.51 -9.60 4.69
CA ILE A 527 21.29 -10.27 5.10
C ILE A 527 21.13 -11.59 4.33
N VAL A 528 20.70 -12.62 5.05
CA VAL A 528 20.37 -13.94 4.53
C VAL A 528 18.90 -14.23 4.83
N CYS A 529 18.23 -14.95 3.94
CA CYS A 529 16.90 -15.47 4.19
C CYS A 529 16.81 -16.95 3.78
N GLU A 530 16.18 -17.78 4.62
CA GLU A 530 15.76 -19.14 4.31
C GLU A 530 14.22 -19.19 4.28
N VAL A 531 13.65 -19.80 3.23
CA VAL A 531 12.20 -20.02 3.08
C VAL A 531 11.95 -21.51 2.84
N LEU A 532 11.34 -22.18 3.82
CA LEU A 532 10.99 -23.59 3.80
C LEU A 532 9.53 -23.72 3.35
N VAL A 533 9.26 -24.36 2.21
CA VAL A 533 7.93 -24.41 1.56
C VAL A 533 7.45 -25.84 1.33
N THR A 534 6.20 -26.15 1.65
CA THR A 534 5.53 -27.41 1.31
C THR A 534 4.13 -27.12 0.77
N ILE A 535 3.60 -27.97 -0.12
CA ILE A 535 2.24 -27.84 -0.64
C ILE A 535 1.40 -28.98 -0.07
N GLN A 536 0.32 -28.63 0.63
CA GLN A 536 -0.61 -29.56 1.24
C GLN A 536 -2.04 -29.12 0.93
N ASN A 537 -2.86 -30.02 0.37
CA ASN A 537 -4.29 -29.78 0.11
C ASN A 537 -4.60 -28.46 -0.66
N GLY A 538 -3.77 -28.13 -1.66
CA GLY A 538 -3.93 -26.93 -2.50
C GLY A 538 -3.49 -25.61 -1.83
N VAL A 539 -2.75 -25.70 -0.71
CA VAL A 539 -2.18 -24.55 0.01
C VAL A 539 -0.67 -24.72 0.10
N ALA A 540 0.07 -23.72 -0.37
CA ALA A 540 1.50 -23.60 -0.14
C ALA A 540 1.72 -23.01 1.26
N LEU A 541 2.28 -23.80 2.16
CA LEU A 541 2.66 -23.40 3.51
C LEU A 541 4.14 -23.04 3.51
N SER A 542 4.52 -21.94 4.16
CA SER A 542 5.93 -21.59 4.32
C SER A 542 6.28 -21.18 5.75
N ILE A 543 7.44 -21.62 6.23
CA ILE A 543 8.14 -21.04 7.38
C ILE A 543 9.39 -20.33 6.83
N SER A 544 9.62 -19.08 7.20
CA SER A 544 10.77 -18.29 6.76
C SER A 544 11.49 -17.61 7.90
N ILE A 545 12.79 -17.36 7.70
CA ILE A 545 13.61 -16.49 8.52
C ILE A 545 14.39 -15.54 7.63
N ALA A 546 14.50 -14.27 8.02
CA ALA A 546 15.41 -13.28 7.47
C ALA A 546 16.23 -12.64 8.61
N GLY A 547 17.52 -12.40 8.38
CA GLY A 547 18.39 -11.74 9.36
C GLY A 547 19.89 -11.89 9.02
N SER A 548 20.75 -11.72 10.03
CA SER A 548 22.19 -11.99 9.85
C SER A 548 22.44 -13.48 9.53
N GLU A 549 23.54 -13.78 8.84
CA GLU A 549 23.90 -15.18 8.53
C GLU A 549 24.05 -16.01 9.81
N GLU A 550 24.59 -15.43 10.88
CA GLU A 550 24.74 -16.09 12.18
C GLU A 550 23.37 -16.44 12.81
N ALA A 551 22.41 -15.50 12.81
CA ALA A 551 21.07 -15.76 13.32
C ALA A 551 20.34 -16.84 12.48
N VAL A 552 20.37 -16.71 11.15
CA VAL A 552 19.78 -17.71 10.24
C VAL A 552 20.38 -19.10 10.47
N ARG A 553 21.71 -19.19 10.56
CA ARG A 553 22.43 -20.44 10.84
C ARG A 553 22.08 -21.02 12.22
N ALA A 554 21.94 -20.17 13.24
CA ALA A 554 21.58 -20.58 14.60
C ALA A 554 20.13 -21.06 14.75
N ARG A 555 19.21 -20.69 13.84
CA ARG A 555 17.82 -21.18 13.85
C ARG A 555 17.51 -22.27 12.82
N SER A 556 18.33 -22.45 11.78
CA SER A 556 17.99 -23.30 10.62
C SER A 556 17.52 -24.71 11.00
N ASP A 557 18.21 -25.40 11.92
CA ASP A 557 17.81 -26.75 12.37
C ASP A 557 16.53 -26.78 13.21
N VAL A 558 16.26 -25.71 13.98
CA VAL A 558 14.98 -25.53 14.70
C VAL A 558 13.86 -25.36 13.67
N LEU A 559 14.02 -24.46 12.69
CA LEU A 559 13.00 -24.20 11.67
C LEU A 559 12.76 -25.41 10.76
N ARG A 560 13.81 -26.16 10.39
CA ARG A 560 13.69 -27.46 9.70
C ARG A 560 12.91 -28.48 10.53
N THR A 561 13.06 -28.47 11.85
CA THR A 561 12.31 -29.35 12.77
C THR A 561 10.85 -28.91 12.91
N MET A 562 10.58 -27.61 13.04
CA MET A 562 9.22 -27.06 12.99
C MET A 562 8.51 -27.45 11.68
N PHE A 563 9.19 -27.25 10.54
CA PHE A 563 8.70 -27.57 9.20
C PHE A 563 8.44 -29.08 8.99
N ARG A 564 9.25 -29.97 9.58
CA ARG A 564 8.99 -31.42 9.60
C ARG A 564 7.78 -31.84 10.45
N THR A 565 7.19 -30.91 11.20
CA THR A 565 5.91 -31.09 11.91
C THR A 565 4.78 -30.22 11.34
N LEU A 566 5.05 -29.47 10.28
CA LEU A 566 4.08 -28.56 9.65
C LEU A 566 3.07 -29.36 8.85
N THR A 567 1.83 -29.29 9.30
CA THR A 567 0.68 -29.96 8.71
C THR A 567 -0.40 -28.94 8.37
N TYR A 568 -1.09 -29.16 7.27
CA TYR A 568 -2.35 -28.52 6.94
C TYR A 568 -3.35 -29.61 6.55
N ALA A 569 -3.99 -30.18 7.57
CA ALA A 569 -5.35 -30.65 7.36
C ALA A 569 -6.22 -29.38 7.35
N PRO A 570 -6.73 -28.90 6.19
CA PRO A 570 -7.77 -27.88 6.21
C PRO A 570 -8.85 -28.38 7.16
N THR A 571 -9.25 -27.57 8.15
CA THR A 571 -10.10 -28.02 9.28
C THR A 571 -11.26 -28.84 8.75
N SER A 572 -11.15 -30.17 8.90
CA SER A 572 -11.95 -31.08 8.10
C SER A 572 -13.40 -30.91 8.50
N ASP A 573 -14.24 -30.66 7.50
CA ASP A 573 -15.69 -30.49 7.63
C ASP A 573 -16.21 -31.41 8.75
N PRO A 574 -16.77 -30.91 9.87
CA PRO A 574 -17.02 -31.72 11.06
C PRO A 574 -17.97 -32.91 10.78
N THR A 575 -18.65 -32.89 9.64
CA THR A 575 -19.16 -34.08 8.95
C THR A 575 -18.04 -35.04 8.50
N GLY A 576 -17.59 -35.92 9.40
CA GLY A 576 -16.71 -37.05 9.08
C GLY A 576 -17.38 -38.12 8.20
N ALA A 577 -17.80 -37.76 6.98
CA ALA A 577 -18.53 -38.62 6.05
C ALA A 577 -17.62 -39.19 4.96
N SER A 578 -17.70 -40.50 4.71
CA SER A 578 -16.91 -41.17 3.67
C SER A 578 -17.40 -40.82 2.25
N PRO A 579 -16.52 -40.82 1.24
CA PRO A 579 -16.89 -40.60 -0.16
C PRO A 579 -17.64 -41.82 -0.73
N GLY A 580 -18.93 -41.93 -0.41
CA GLY A 580 -19.73 -43.13 -0.72
C GLY A 580 -21.24 -43.03 -0.45
N GLY A 581 -21.81 -41.82 -0.48
CA GLY A 581 -23.25 -41.60 -0.28
C GLY A 581 -23.68 -40.22 -0.78
N ALA A 582 -24.84 -40.13 -1.41
CA ALA A 582 -25.35 -38.88 -1.97
C ALA A 582 -26.16 -38.06 -0.94
N THR A 583 -26.19 -36.74 -1.14
CA THR A 583 -27.15 -35.75 -0.58
C THR A 583 -27.28 -35.65 0.95
N GLY A 584 -27.03 -34.44 1.49
CA GLY A 584 -27.90 -33.92 2.56
C GLY A 584 -27.29 -33.50 3.91
N ALA A 585 -25.98 -33.18 4.00
CA ALA A 585 -25.41 -32.51 5.17
C ALA A 585 -25.06 -31.05 4.86
N PRO A 586 -25.32 -30.08 5.77
CA PRO A 586 -25.06 -28.65 5.53
C PRO A 586 -23.58 -28.31 5.71
N VAL A 587 -23.04 -27.50 4.80
CA VAL A 587 -21.59 -27.14 4.71
C VAL A 587 -21.20 -26.01 5.70
N THR A 588 -21.83 -25.96 6.87
CA THR A 588 -21.56 -24.96 7.91
C THR A 588 -22.06 -25.37 9.30
N ASP A 589 -21.34 -24.91 10.34
CA ASP A 589 -21.79 -24.95 11.73
C ASP A 589 -22.99 -24.00 12.01
N ASP A 590 -23.23 -22.99 11.16
CA ASP A 590 -24.25 -21.95 11.38
C ASP A 590 -25.27 -21.86 10.24
N LEU A 591 -26.35 -22.63 10.40
CA LEU A 591 -27.47 -22.69 9.44
C LEU A 591 -28.15 -21.33 9.19
N ARG A 592 -27.91 -20.30 10.03
CA ARG A 592 -28.43 -18.94 9.80
C ARG A 592 -27.82 -18.30 8.56
N LEU A 593 -26.61 -18.72 8.16
CA LEU A 593 -25.97 -18.28 6.91
C LEU A 593 -26.67 -18.81 5.66
N ILE A 594 -27.55 -19.80 5.73
CA ILE A 594 -28.25 -20.32 4.56
C ILE A 594 -29.37 -19.35 4.16
N GLY A 595 -29.33 -18.80 2.95
CA GLY A 595 -30.34 -17.89 2.42
C GLY A 595 -29.80 -16.83 1.47
N MET A 596 -30.61 -15.79 1.22
CA MET A 596 -30.24 -14.62 0.44
C MET A 596 -30.17 -13.38 1.33
N PHE A 597 -29.13 -12.56 1.16
CA PHE A 597 -28.84 -11.39 1.97
C PHE A 597 -28.50 -10.21 1.06
N ALA A 598 -29.27 -9.13 1.14
CA ALA A 598 -29.12 -7.92 0.33
C ALA A 598 -28.64 -6.75 1.20
N GLY A 599 -27.52 -6.16 0.81
CA GLY A 599 -26.92 -4.98 1.44
C GLY A 599 -26.64 -3.90 0.39
N GLU A 600 -26.31 -2.71 0.85
CA GLU A 600 -25.96 -1.58 -0.01
C GLU A 600 -24.60 -1.02 0.41
N ALA A 601 -23.77 -0.65 -0.55
CA ALA A 601 -22.50 0.03 -0.33
C ALA A 601 -22.57 1.42 -0.98
N LEU A 602 -22.62 2.45 -0.14
CA LEU A 602 -22.73 3.84 -0.58
C LEU A 602 -21.33 4.45 -0.69
N ALA A 603 -20.92 4.81 -1.90
CA ALA A 603 -19.67 5.49 -2.21
C ALA A 603 -19.96 6.85 -2.85
N GLY A 604 -19.83 7.91 -2.06
CA GLY A 604 -20.12 9.29 -2.47
C GLY A 604 -20.84 10.05 -1.35
N GLY A 605 -20.22 11.14 -0.90
CA GLY A 605 -20.66 11.87 0.30
C GLY A 605 -19.84 13.14 0.51
N GLY A 606 -20.10 14.16 -0.32
CA GLY A 606 -19.45 15.46 -0.30
C GLY A 606 -19.85 16.30 -1.51
N ASP A 607 -19.46 17.58 -1.55
CA ASP A 607 -19.98 18.55 -2.54
C ASP A 607 -19.51 18.28 -3.99
N ALA A 608 -18.68 17.26 -4.20
CA ALA A 608 -18.34 16.73 -5.52
C ALA A 608 -19.56 16.18 -6.30
N GLY A 609 -20.72 16.00 -5.64
CA GLY A 609 -22.01 15.79 -6.30
C GLY A 609 -22.20 14.43 -6.97
N VAL A 610 -21.22 13.54 -6.89
CA VAL A 610 -21.27 12.14 -7.34
C VAL A 610 -21.63 11.23 -6.16
N TYR A 611 -22.66 10.43 -6.37
CA TYR A 611 -23.18 9.43 -5.44
C TYR A 611 -23.32 8.09 -6.16
N VAL A 612 -22.69 7.04 -5.64
CA VAL A 612 -22.82 5.66 -6.13
C VAL A 612 -23.46 4.82 -5.03
N ASN A 613 -24.60 4.22 -5.30
CA ASN A 613 -25.17 3.13 -4.50
C ASN A 613 -24.89 1.80 -5.23
N THR A 614 -24.07 0.94 -4.64
CA THR A 614 -23.85 -0.42 -5.10
C THR A 614 -24.69 -1.39 -4.27
N GLN A 615 -25.74 -1.92 -4.86
CA GLN A 615 -26.55 -3.00 -4.28
C GLN A 615 -25.78 -4.31 -4.41
N LEU A 616 -25.65 -5.03 -3.30
CA LEU A 616 -24.85 -6.24 -3.15
C LEU A 616 -25.73 -7.37 -2.59
N VAL A 617 -25.75 -8.52 -3.26
CA VAL A 617 -26.55 -9.67 -2.85
C VAL A 617 -25.66 -10.90 -2.69
N TYR A 618 -25.59 -11.46 -1.49
CA TYR A 618 -25.05 -12.80 -1.27
C TYR A 618 -26.19 -13.83 -1.28
N VAL A 619 -26.05 -14.89 -2.06
CA VAL A 619 -26.83 -16.12 -1.92
C VAL A 619 -25.89 -17.21 -1.40
N LEU A 620 -26.23 -17.80 -0.28
CA LEU A 620 -25.46 -18.83 0.41
C LEU A 620 -26.33 -20.08 0.55
N ASN A 621 -26.06 -21.10 -0.27
CA ASN A 621 -26.87 -22.32 -0.33
C ASN A 621 -26.37 -23.39 0.64
N ALA A 622 -27.28 -24.27 1.07
CA ALA A 622 -26.99 -25.37 2.00
C ALA A 622 -25.97 -26.40 1.48
N ASP A 623 -25.77 -26.48 0.16
CA ASP A 623 -24.80 -27.36 -0.52
C ASP A 623 -23.38 -26.77 -0.61
N GLY A 624 -23.15 -25.65 0.08
CA GLY A 624 -21.89 -24.92 0.07
C GLY A 624 -21.63 -24.18 -1.24
N THR A 625 -22.62 -24.00 -2.14
CA THR A 625 -22.49 -23.07 -3.28
C THR A 625 -22.86 -21.64 -2.88
N CYS A 626 -22.17 -20.66 -3.44
CA CYS A 626 -22.48 -19.24 -3.21
C CYS A 626 -22.45 -18.41 -4.49
N PHE A 627 -23.25 -17.35 -4.47
CA PHE A 627 -23.31 -16.31 -5.49
C PHE A 627 -23.12 -14.96 -4.80
N ASN A 628 -22.35 -14.07 -5.41
CA ASN A 628 -22.34 -12.64 -5.07
C ASN A 628 -22.78 -11.85 -6.31
N GLY A 629 -23.91 -11.17 -6.22
CA GLY A 629 -24.38 -10.22 -7.21
C GLY A 629 -24.03 -8.79 -6.81
N ALA A 630 -23.61 -7.97 -7.76
CA ALA A 630 -23.36 -6.54 -7.56
C ALA A 630 -23.93 -5.71 -8.73
N ARG A 631 -24.68 -4.65 -8.42
CA ARG A 631 -25.20 -3.66 -9.38
C ARG A 631 -25.06 -2.27 -8.78
N SER A 632 -24.46 -1.34 -9.52
CA SER A 632 -24.23 0.03 -9.05
C SER A 632 -25.11 1.01 -9.82
N SER A 633 -25.95 1.76 -9.13
CA SER A 633 -26.57 2.97 -9.65
C SER A 633 -25.72 4.18 -9.25
N PHE A 634 -25.38 5.06 -10.19
CA PHE A 634 -24.68 6.30 -9.92
C PHE A 634 -25.49 7.52 -10.38
N SER A 635 -25.43 8.59 -9.58
CA SER A 635 -25.97 9.90 -9.88
C SER A 635 -24.85 10.91 -9.70
N ALA A 636 -24.44 11.56 -10.79
CA ALA A 636 -23.54 12.70 -10.77
C ALA A 636 -24.35 13.97 -10.99
N SER A 637 -24.15 14.99 -10.15
CA SER A 637 -24.84 16.27 -10.23
C SER A 637 -23.87 17.42 -10.02
N LYS A 638 -24.12 18.54 -10.70
CA LYS A 638 -23.40 19.80 -10.48
C LYS A 638 -24.38 20.87 -10.05
N ARG A 639 -23.99 21.68 -9.08
CA ARG A 639 -24.71 22.89 -8.70
C ARG A 639 -23.89 24.14 -9.06
N ASP A 640 -24.59 25.23 -9.33
CA ASP A 640 -23.97 26.55 -9.50
C ASP A 640 -23.55 27.13 -8.13
N HIS A 641 -22.96 28.33 -8.14
CA HIS A 641 -22.52 29.04 -6.94
C HIS A 641 -23.67 29.51 -6.02
N ASN A 642 -24.93 29.38 -6.44
CA ASN A 642 -26.13 29.69 -5.68
C ASN A 642 -26.82 28.41 -5.15
N GLY A 643 -26.28 27.23 -5.47
CA GLY A 643 -26.88 25.94 -5.14
C GLY A 643 -27.95 25.45 -6.13
N ASN A 644 -28.22 26.18 -7.22
CA ASN A 644 -29.13 25.73 -8.28
C ASN A 644 -28.55 24.51 -8.99
N LEU A 645 -29.39 23.56 -9.41
CA LEU A 645 -28.95 22.38 -10.16
C LEU A 645 -28.60 22.79 -11.60
N GLU A 646 -27.33 22.65 -11.99
CA GLU A 646 -26.83 22.97 -13.33
C GLU A 646 -27.04 21.78 -14.29
N TRP A 647 -26.71 20.57 -13.83
CA TRP A 647 -27.01 19.32 -14.55
C TRP A 647 -27.08 18.13 -13.59
N THR A 648 -27.64 17.02 -14.08
CA THR A 648 -27.57 15.70 -13.44
C THR A 648 -27.45 14.63 -14.51
N ALA A 649 -26.53 13.69 -14.32
CA ALA A 649 -26.32 12.51 -15.14
C ALA A 649 -26.45 11.27 -14.25
N ASN A 650 -27.43 10.42 -14.58
CA ASN A 650 -27.66 9.16 -13.90
C ASN A 650 -27.21 8.01 -14.81
N GLY A 651 -26.73 6.93 -14.22
CA GLY A 651 -26.40 5.71 -14.93
C GLY A 651 -26.38 4.50 -14.00
N GLU A 652 -26.32 3.32 -14.60
CA GLU A 652 -26.25 2.05 -13.88
C GLU A 652 -25.18 1.16 -14.53
N THR A 653 -24.49 0.36 -13.72
CA THR A 653 -23.62 -0.71 -14.22
C THR A 653 -24.43 -1.96 -14.54
N GLY A 654 -23.96 -2.73 -15.52
CA GLY A 654 -24.48 -4.08 -15.75
C GLY A 654 -24.25 -4.95 -14.50
N GLY A 655 -25.29 -5.67 -14.06
CA GLY A 655 -25.21 -6.52 -12.88
C GLY A 655 -24.19 -7.63 -13.07
N SER A 656 -23.15 -7.66 -12.23
CA SER A 656 -22.15 -8.73 -12.20
C SER A 656 -22.55 -9.82 -11.20
N VAL A 657 -22.23 -11.09 -11.50
CA VAL A 657 -22.51 -12.22 -10.60
C VAL A 657 -21.30 -13.15 -10.51
N SER A 658 -20.52 -13.04 -9.43
CA SER A 658 -19.48 -14.00 -9.08
C SER A 658 -20.08 -15.27 -8.49
N ARG A 659 -19.49 -16.42 -8.79
CA ARG A 659 -19.90 -17.75 -8.30
C ARG A 659 -18.74 -18.43 -7.59
N GLY A 660 -19.03 -19.19 -6.54
CA GLY A 660 -18.02 -19.89 -5.77
C GLY A 660 -18.60 -20.98 -4.89
N ARG A 661 -17.75 -21.49 -4.00
CA ARG A 661 -18.14 -22.35 -2.88
C ARG A 661 -17.76 -21.70 -1.57
N TRP A 662 -18.61 -21.84 -0.56
CA TRP A 662 -18.41 -21.27 0.77
C TRP A 662 -18.38 -22.35 1.84
N THR A 663 -17.65 -22.07 2.91
CA THR A 663 -17.66 -22.81 4.18
C THR A 663 -17.69 -21.78 5.30
N ALA A 664 -18.29 -22.10 6.44
CA ALA A 664 -18.27 -21.20 7.59
C ALA A 664 -18.27 -21.94 8.93
N SER A 665 -17.35 -21.53 9.80
CA SER A 665 -17.11 -22.09 11.14
C SER A 665 -16.59 -20.99 12.07
N GLN A 666 -16.84 -21.12 13.38
CA GLN A 666 -16.28 -20.23 14.42
C GLN A 666 -16.45 -18.70 14.19
N GLY A 667 -17.54 -18.27 13.54
CA GLY A 667 -17.76 -16.84 13.23
C GLY A 667 -16.89 -16.28 12.09
N PHE A 668 -16.35 -17.15 11.23
CA PHE A 668 -15.69 -16.80 9.99
C PHE A 668 -16.29 -17.53 8.79
N ILE A 669 -16.41 -16.84 7.66
CA ILE A 669 -16.82 -17.39 6.37
C ILE A 669 -15.64 -17.32 5.41
N SER A 670 -15.35 -18.45 4.77
CA SER A 670 -14.38 -18.54 3.67
C SER A 670 -15.13 -18.85 2.39
N ILE A 671 -14.87 -18.07 1.35
CA ILE A 671 -15.41 -18.28 0.01
C ILE A 671 -14.24 -18.53 -0.94
N GLN A 672 -14.31 -19.60 -1.72
CA GLN A 672 -13.46 -19.82 -2.88
C GLN A 672 -14.28 -19.59 -4.14
N TRP A 673 -13.94 -18.54 -4.88
CA TRP A 673 -14.58 -18.17 -6.14
C TRP A 673 -14.09 -19.06 -7.29
N ASN A 674 -14.90 -19.15 -8.34
CA ASN A 674 -14.62 -20.00 -9.52
C ASN A 674 -13.45 -19.47 -10.37
N ASP A 675 -13.05 -18.21 -10.19
CA ASP A 675 -11.84 -17.59 -10.76
C ASP A 675 -10.56 -17.94 -9.98
N GLY A 676 -10.66 -18.74 -8.92
CA GLY A 676 -9.56 -19.13 -8.04
C GLY A 676 -9.39 -18.24 -6.80
N GLN A 677 -9.94 -17.04 -6.77
CA GLN A 677 -9.78 -16.13 -5.62
C GLN A 677 -10.39 -16.71 -4.35
N ARG A 678 -9.79 -16.38 -3.19
CA ARG A 678 -10.36 -16.68 -1.88
C ARG A 678 -10.64 -15.40 -1.09
N THR A 679 -11.87 -15.29 -0.60
CA THR A 679 -12.32 -14.24 0.32
C THR A 679 -12.48 -14.85 1.71
N TYR A 680 -11.98 -14.18 2.74
CA TYR A 680 -12.09 -14.64 4.13
C TYR A 680 -12.56 -13.48 5.02
N LEU A 681 -13.69 -13.66 5.69
CA LEU A 681 -14.38 -12.61 6.44
C LEU A 681 -14.78 -13.12 7.82
N ALA A 682 -14.78 -12.24 8.80
CA ALA A 682 -15.54 -12.47 10.02
C ALA A 682 -17.03 -12.21 9.74
N TYR A 683 -17.93 -12.98 10.34
CA TYR A 683 -19.37 -12.72 10.27
C TYR A 683 -20.04 -12.68 11.64
N GLY A 684 -21.24 -12.11 11.68
CA GLY A 684 -22.18 -12.16 12.79
C GLY A 684 -23.60 -11.93 12.28
N PHE A 685 -24.57 -11.96 13.19
CA PHE A 685 -25.97 -11.65 12.89
C PHE A 685 -26.52 -10.64 13.88
N GLU A 686 -27.29 -9.67 13.39
CA GLU A 686 -28.11 -8.80 14.24
C GLU A 686 -29.42 -9.52 14.65
N PRO A 687 -30.16 -9.03 15.67
CA PRO A 687 -31.35 -9.70 16.21
C PRO A 687 -32.52 -9.90 15.23
N ASP A 688 -32.53 -9.19 14.11
CA ASP A 688 -33.50 -9.33 13.01
C ASP A 688 -33.18 -10.50 12.04
N GLY A 689 -31.99 -11.09 12.17
CA GLY A 689 -31.46 -12.13 11.28
C GLY A 689 -30.62 -11.61 10.12
N SER A 690 -30.28 -10.32 10.09
CA SER A 690 -29.43 -9.70 9.06
C SER A 690 -27.96 -10.04 9.27
N LEU A 691 -27.25 -10.29 8.18
CA LEU A 691 -25.85 -10.76 8.15
C LEU A 691 -24.88 -9.57 8.19
N VAL A 692 -23.95 -9.62 9.15
CA VAL A 692 -22.92 -8.59 9.35
C VAL A 692 -21.58 -9.14 8.91
N LEU A 693 -20.97 -8.56 7.86
CA LEU A 693 -19.63 -8.96 7.40
C LEU A 693 -18.58 -7.98 7.91
N ARG A 694 -17.48 -8.52 8.44
CA ARG A 694 -16.43 -7.78 9.15
C ARG A 694 -15.04 -8.23 8.68
N HIS A 695 -14.07 -7.32 8.76
CA HIS A 695 -12.68 -7.66 8.47
C HIS A 695 -12.19 -8.75 9.45
N PRO A 696 -11.57 -9.84 8.97
CA PRO A 696 -11.28 -11.01 9.80
C PRO A 696 -10.42 -10.69 11.03
N THR A 697 -9.34 -9.93 10.84
CA THR A 697 -8.42 -9.51 11.92
C THR A 697 -8.98 -8.36 12.77
N THR A 698 -9.24 -7.20 12.17
CA THR A 698 -9.59 -5.95 12.90
C THR A 698 -11.04 -5.89 13.40
N ARG A 699 -11.91 -6.81 12.97
CA ARG A 699 -13.37 -6.86 13.26
C ARG A 699 -14.17 -5.59 12.91
N LYS A 700 -13.55 -4.61 12.23
CA LYS A 700 -14.23 -3.46 11.62
C LYS A 700 -15.33 -3.94 10.69
N LEU A 701 -16.47 -3.23 10.69
CA LEU A 701 -17.56 -3.49 9.76
C LEU A 701 -17.06 -3.30 8.33
N ILE A 702 -17.38 -4.26 7.44
CA ILE A 702 -17.23 -4.12 6.00
C ILE A 702 -18.57 -3.74 5.40
N ASN A 703 -19.61 -4.55 5.62
CA ASN A 703 -20.97 -4.20 5.24
C ASN A 703 -22.03 -5.02 6.02
N PHE A 704 -23.28 -4.58 5.95
CA PHE A 704 -24.48 -5.17 6.54
C PHE A 704 -25.44 -5.61 5.44
N TYR A 705 -26.05 -6.79 5.58
CA TYR A 705 -26.92 -7.39 4.57
C TYR A 705 -28.22 -7.88 5.20
N THR A 706 -29.32 -7.24 4.82
CA THR A 706 -30.67 -7.62 5.24
C THR A 706 -31.03 -8.98 4.66
N ARG A 707 -31.52 -9.91 5.50
CA ARG A 707 -31.96 -11.23 5.01
C ARG A 707 -33.25 -11.09 4.21
N VAL A 708 -33.20 -11.44 2.92
CA VAL A 708 -34.38 -11.44 2.04
C VAL A 708 -35.24 -12.67 2.35
N ARG A 709 -36.56 -12.50 2.29
CA ARG A 709 -37.58 -13.52 2.63
C ARG A 709 -38.22 -14.08 1.37
#